data_AF-A0A3N5TFD7-F1
#
_entry.id   AF-A0A3N5TFD7-F1
#
_cell.length_a   1.000
_cell.length_b   1.000
_cell.length_c   1.000
_cell.angle_alpha   90.00
_cell.angle_beta   90.00
_cell.angle_gamma   90.00
#
_symmetry.space_group_name_H-M   'P 1'
#
loop_
_entity.id
_entity.type
_entity.pdbx_description
1 polymer ?
#
loop_
_entity_poly.entity_id
_entity_poly.type
_entity_poly.pdbx_seq_one_letter_code
_entity_poly.pdbx_strand_id
1 'polypeptide(L)'
;GIVSITAEETSKLAARAAGFTFGSESKVGAGAAFAVIYAGNLVNAYIGKNVHVTATQLTLTANKHRVNLTDFSLPFDFDTHKFPDGFDFFTGLQLLNLLTSNNYYVEAIAGSVTGGDVALAGAFAVLVFNNVTAAFIDENAVVNVTGNVSLTSTANVNAKAIGGAVAATTGKAGVGITMVNIINWDVIRAFIAKSASVTSSSDVSLRADADQEFTIIAVSAAGGDKAGVGGAFTVLFSKNASEAYIGEGATVNALGSILLNATNDTRAFIIAGGGAGASTAAVNAVLAALVIWNDTNAYIGTNAVTNAMNATSLTASASELGILAVISLAGSGTTSVGGAVAVKTIKSNTQAYIGQGAHVNLDLSYASPDQTVSISATDTTTLAGIAGNGAVSSGSAGLGASSDTTVLVKIVNAYIGASAQVRAVKAINILAKTVDTVVSITAGFAGASTAAVGGSVGILIVTNTIQAYIGDNAVVFTNGNIVIEALSDLVAVVLAGSGGYGGSAGVGGSLGVTTIISTVLAYIGQGANVTALGNVEAVNTFTGASGKAKELARGLFLTAYSTEVIVVTVVSGQGGGSAGVAVSVGANVIRNITEAFIKANAVINQNNAAAHAAQEVRLVAVDETVLTTVVGMLGAGGSAGVGAASDTGVMVKTTRAYIQDGATVNAKNDILLSSLSKDVHVSTAIGFAAGGSAGVAGTVAVSVVANTTESFTGTGVTLNSQNNITLFAADYATMVLTAGSGAGAGAAGVAAAFAVAVFASQTKAYIGNSNTVNARGVIDIFADTTENVITTVAGGSGGGSAGVAGSLGIKVLSTTTQAYIGGLSLINQDIAYDTATQSINLHANDRVITVALAGAATGGGAAGVGASGDVTVVRNQTSTYIGDGAWVDAQKDISLAALSDKYVNAAVLVGSGAGAAGIAGSISIIAVGSLFDGEASSGVGNAPAAVDGEISGSSVGNMLGNSSAALQAKATIDGERAGLGISDDFANASTVALNNTQAFIGFNARVNAGEDLTITASDKTVAITGVIAGTGGGAAGVAGVLDVVLIHESAEAFIAAGARTNAGVNTLVSASTSDNIFTAGITGSGAGAAAVNGVAKINVVKSDTIAYIADNAWVNQNVAYQTINQSVSVLADSETYIVTVAGSGGGAGAAAVGGAANVGVLTKNTKAYIGKNALVSARKDIVVSAESTELLVAVTISIYGAGAAAVSGDMATFTFANFTQAYIDTGAVVDSYGNVKVSALDDSLLISIVAVGNGAGAAAVGGAL
;
A
#
# COMPACT_ATOMS: atom_id res chain seq x y z
N GLY A 1 -9.94 32.51 -49.71
CA GLY A 1 -8.74 31.68 -49.95
C GLY A 1 -8.21 31.15 -48.63
N ILE A 2 -7.03 30.54 -48.62
CA ILE A 2 -6.38 30.03 -47.40
C ILE A 2 -5.81 31.20 -46.59
N VAL A 3 -6.02 31.21 -45.27
CA VAL A 3 -5.38 32.13 -44.33
C VAL A 3 -4.39 31.33 -43.48
N SER A 4 -3.11 31.69 -43.57
CA SER A 4 -2.05 31.08 -42.76
C SER A 4 -1.22 32.18 -42.11
N ILE A 5 -1.10 32.13 -40.78
CA ILE A 5 -0.25 33.01 -39.99
C ILE A 5 0.73 32.13 -39.24
N THR A 6 2.02 32.32 -39.53
CA THR A 6 3.10 31.54 -38.93
C THR A 6 4.07 32.48 -38.24
N ALA A 7 4.39 32.19 -36.98
CA ALA A 7 5.46 32.81 -36.21
C ALA A 7 6.46 31.72 -35.81
N GLU A 8 7.73 31.87 -36.21
CA GLU A 8 8.78 30.89 -35.96
C GLU A 8 9.94 31.51 -35.20
N GLU A 9 10.54 30.73 -34.30
CA GLU A 9 11.74 31.10 -33.56
C GLU A 9 12.75 29.94 -33.63
N THR A 10 13.99 30.27 -34.00
CA THR A 10 15.09 29.33 -34.20
C THR A 10 16.35 29.76 -33.46
N SER A 11 16.21 30.60 -32.41
CA SER A 11 17.38 31.24 -31.80
C SER A 11 18.27 30.21 -31.13
N LYS A 12 19.57 30.46 -31.30
CA LYS A 12 20.66 29.72 -30.68
C LYS A 12 21.49 30.71 -29.87
N LEU A 13 21.56 30.50 -28.55
CA LEU A 13 22.39 31.29 -27.64
C LEU A 13 23.44 30.38 -27.02
N ALA A 14 24.70 30.77 -27.18
CA ALA A 14 25.82 30.07 -26.57
C ALA A 14 26.72 31.06 -25.83
N ALA A 15 27.05 30.77 -24.57
CA ALA A 15 27.99 31.53 -23.76
C ALA A 15 29.07 30.58 -23.23
N ARG A 16 30.33 30.94 -23.43
CA ARG A 16 31.47 30.12 -23.05
C ARG A 16 32.48 30.98 -22.32
N ALA A 17 32.92 30.54 -21.16
CA ALA A 17 33.96 31.20 -20.39
C ALA A 17 35.03 30.17 -20.01
N ALA A 18 36.29 30.58 -20.15
CA ALA A 18 37.41 29.77 -19.70
C ALA A 18 38.42 30.65 -18.97
N GLY A 19 38.94 30.16 -17.84
CA GLY A 19 39.92 30.88 -17.02
C GLY A 19 40.98 29.93 -16.51
N PHE A 20 42.21 30.06 -17.03
CA PHE A 20 43.32 29.18 -16.66
C PHE A 20 44.50 29.99 -16.11
N THR A 21 45.07 29.52 -15.00
CA THR A 21 46.30 30.07 -14.42
C THR A 21 47.36 28.97 -14.29
N PHE A 22 48.52 29.19 -14.92
CA PHE A 22 49.69 28.30 -14.85
C PHE A 22 50.89 29.09 -14.34
N GLY A 23 51.51 28.64 -13.25
CA GLY A 23 52.69 29.31 -12.71
C GLY A 23 53.52 28.41 -11.80
N SER A 24 54.72 28.03 -12.25
CA SER A 24 55.63 27.17 -11.48
C SER A 24 56.21 27.85 -10.23
N GLU A 25 56.27 29.19 -10.19
CA GLU A 25 56.87 29.96 -9.09
C GLU A 25 55.90 30.94 -8.39
N SER A 26 54.66 31.06 -8.89
CA SER A 26 53.65 31.96 -8.32
C SER A 26 53.13 31.42 -6.99
N LYS A 27 53.21 32.23 -5.91
CA LYS A 27 52.71 31.85 -4.57
C LYS A 27 51.19 31.59 -4.52
N VAL A 28 50.43 32.22 -5.40
CA VAL A 28 48.97 32.06 -5.52
C VAL A 28 48.60 32.01 -7.01
N GLY A 29 47.78 31.04 -7.38
CA GLY A 29 47.11 30.99 -8.68
C GLY A 29 45.60 30.96 -8.50
N ALA A 30 44.88 31.69 -9.35
CA ALA A 30 43.43 31.71 -9.36
C ALA A 30 42.92 31.66 -10.80
N GLY A 31 42.08 30.68 -11.12
CA GLY A 31 41.34 30.59 -12.37
C GLY A 31 39.85 30.73 -12.09
N ALA A 32 39.15 31.58 -12.84
CA ALA A 32 37.70 31.72 -12.68
C ALA A 32 37.04 31.87 -14.06
N ALA A 33 35.89 31.23 -14.23
CA ALA A 33 35.09 31.30 -15.43
C ALA A 33 33.63 31.57 -15.05
N PHE A 34 33.03 32.58 -15.68
CA PHE A 34 31.64 32.95 -15.50
C PHE A 34 30.95 33.03 -16.86
N ALA A 35 29.98 32.17 -17.10
CA ALA A 35 29.17 32.18 -18.30
C ALA A 35 27.69 32.23 -17.90
N VAL A 36 26.99 33.25 -18.40
CA VAL A 36 25.57 33.47 -18.09
C VAL A 36 24.80 33.74 -19.37
N ILE A 37 23.67 33.07 -19.52
CA ILE A 37 22.65 33.41 -20.53
C ILE A 37 21.38 33.80 -19.78
N TYR A 38 20.82 34.94 -20.18
CA TYR A 38 19.47 35.36 -19.83
C TYR A 38 18.72 35.65 -21.14
N ALA A 39 17.63 34.92 -21.41
CA ALA A 39 16.91 35.02 -22.68
C ALA A 39 15.40 34.97 -22.48
N GLY A 40 14.67 35.87 -23.15
CA GLY A 40 13.21 35.87 -23.16
C GLY A 40 12.67 35.90 -24.58
N ASN A 41 11.86 34.92 -24.97
CA ASN A 41 11.28 34.83 -26.31
C ASN A 41 9.75 34.87 -26.23
N LEU A 42 9.15 35.62 -27.15
CA LEU A 42 7.71 35.71 -27.34
C LEU A 42 7.37 35.41 -28.81
N VAL A 43 6.60 34.36 -29.06
CA VAL A 43 6.23 33.91 -30.41
C VAL A 43 4.71 33.77 -30.47
N ASN A 44 4.04 34.71 -31.13
CA ASN A 44 2.58 34.73 -31.20
C ASN A 44 2.09 34.70 -32.65
N ALA A 45 1.14 33.82 -32.94
CA ALA A 45 0.34 33.82 -34.17
C ALA A 45 -1.14 33.95 -33.80
N TYR A 46 -1.79 35.05 -34.18
CA TYR A 46 -3.15 35.32 -33.68
C TYR A 46 -4.08 36.05 -34.65
N ILE A 47 -5.38 35.87 -34.42
CA ILE A 47 -6.45 36.72 -34.96
C ILE A 47 -6.89 37.66 -33.84
N GLY A 48 -6.84 38.97 -34.10
CA GLY A 48 -7.10 39.99 -33.08
C GLY A 48 -8.56 40.08 -32.63
N LYS A 49 -8.78 40.86 -31.57
CA LYS A 49 -10.11 41.08 -30.96
C LYS A 49 -11.10 41.70 -31.94
N ASN A 50 -12.37 41.27 -31.87
CA ASN A 50 -13.48 41.77 -32.69
C ASN A 50 -13.27 41.65 -34.22
N VAL A 51 -12.33 40.82 -34.66
CA VAL A 51 -12.03 40.62 -36.09
C VAL A 51 -13.02 39.64 -36.71
N HIS A 52 -13.44 39.91 -37.95
CA HIS A 52 -14.24 38.99 -38.75
C HIS A 52 -13.37 38.38 -39.87
N VAL A 53 -13.25 37.06 -39.91
CA VAL A 53 -12.47 36.32 -40.93
C VAL A 53 -13.37 35.33 -41.66
N THR A 54 -13.29 35.34 -43.00
CA THR A 54 -13.89 34.29 -43.85
C THR A 54 -12.81 33.68 -44.73
N ALA A 55 -12.62 32.36 -44.65
CA ALA A 55 -11.53 31.66 -45.33
C ALA A 55 -11.95 30.26 -45.84
N THR A 56 -11.15 29.68 -46.74
CA THR A 56 -11.33 28.27 -47.12
C THR A 56 -10.61 27.32 -46.16
N GLN A 57 -9.57 27.80 -45.48
CA GLN A 57 -8.81 27.11 -44.43
C GLN A 57 -8.14 28.19 -43.56
N LEU A 58 -8.03 27.94 -42.25
CA LEU A 58 -7.31 28.80 -41.30
C LEU A 58 -6.23 27.98 -40.58
N THR A 59 -4.99 28.48 -40.58
CA THR A 59 -3.89 27.87 -39.85
C THR A 59 -3.08 28.94 -39.11
N LEU A 60 -3.04 28.84 -37.78
CA LEU A 60 -2.25 29.70 -36.90
C LEU A 60 -1.16 28.83 -36.27
N THR A 61 0.10 29.11 -36.57
CA THR A 61 1.23 28.32 -36.08
C THR A 61 2.23 29.21 -35.35
N ALA A 62 2.47 28.94 -34.07
CA ALA A 62 3.53 29.56 -33.29
C ALA A 62 4.54 28.48 -32.89
N ASN A 63 5.73 28.49 -33.46
CA ASN A 63 6.70 27.41 -33.30
C ASN A 63 8.05 27.92 -32.80
N LYS A 64 8.51 27.41 -31.66
CA LYS A 64 9.90 27.47 -31.26
C LYS A 64 10.56 26.14 -31.61
N HIS A 65 11.46 26.19 -32.59
CA HIS A 65 12.13 25.01 -33.13
C HIS A 65 13.31 24.58 -32.25
N ARG A 66 13.47 23.26 -32.15
CA ARG A 66 14.72 22.66 -31.68
C ARG A 66 15.84 23.00 -32.64
N VAL A 67 16.99 23.39 -32.11
CA VAL A 67 18.20 23.57 -32.92
C VAL A 67 19.02 22.27 -32.90
N ASN A 68 19.07 21.56 -34.03
CA ASN A 68 19.99 20.45 -34.33
C ASN A 68 20.60 20.71 -35.73
N LEU A 69 21.93 20.77 -35.88
CA LEU A 69 22.57 21.01 -37.19
C LEU A 69 22.75 19.68 -37.96
N THR A 70 21.95 19.43 -38.99
CA THR A 70 22.14 18.29 -39.91
C THR A 70 22.80 18.65 -41.26
N ASP A 71 23.12 19.91 -41.56
CA ASP A 71 23.76 20.31 -42.83
C ASP A 71 25.18 20.84 -42.62
N PHE A 72 26.11 19.95 -42.27
CA PHE A 72 27.54 20.21 -42.41
C PHE A 72 28.20 19.10 -43.22
N SER A 73 28.33 19.29 -44.53
CA SER A 73 29.18 18.44 -45.38
C SER A 73 30.61 18.96 -45.32
N LEU A 74 31.54 18.10 -44.88
CA LEU A 74 32.97 18.33 -45.12
C LEU A 74 33.22 18.30 -46.63
N PRO A 75 34.05 19.20 -47.20
CA PRO A 75 34.56 19.07 -48.55
C PRO A 75 35.63 17.97 -48.54
N PHE A 76 35.20 16.74 -48.28
CA PHE A 76 35.98 15.54 -48.39
C PHE A 76 35.50 14.84 -49.65
N ASP A 77 36.36 14.78 -50.66
CA ASP A 77 36.09 14.00 -51.85
C ASP A 77 36.28 12.52 -51.49
N PHE A 78 35.16 11.83 -51.30
CA PHE A 78 35.14 10.41 -50.90
C PHE A 78 35.67 9.47 -51.99
N ASP A 79 35.77 9.91 -53.25
CA ASP A 79 36.35 9.09 -54.31
C ASP A 79 37.89 9.16 -54.28
N THR A 80 38.45 10.35 -54.03
CA THR A 80 39.91 10.54 -53.99
C THR A 80 40.53 10.47 -52.60
N HIS A 81 39.70 10.40 -51.54
CA HIS A 81 40.10 10.35 -50.13
C HIS A 81 41.04 11.49 -49.72
N LYS A 82 40.89 12.66 -50.34
CA LYS A 82 41.74 13.83 -50.09
C LYS A 82 40.89 15.05 -49.78
N PHE A 83 41.39 15.86 -48.86
CA PHE A 83 40.96 17.25 -48.71
C PHE A 83 41.62 18.11 -49.81
N PRO A 84 41.01 19.21 -50.27
CA PRO A 84 41.65 20.15 -51.20
C PRO A 84 43.00 20.64 -50.66
N ASP A 85 44.01 20.71 -51.53
CA ASP A 85 45.37 21.12 -51.16
C ASP A 85 45.37 22.54 -50.54
N GLY A 86 45.84 22.65 -49.30
CA GLY A 86 45.88 23.89 -48.52
C GLY A 86 44.95 23.96 -47.30
N PHE A 87 44.23 22.89 -46.97
CA PHE A 87 43.36 22.83 -45.78
C PHE A 87 44.16 22.64 -44.48
N ASP A 88 44.23 23.66 -43.63
CA ASP A 88 44.84 23.59 -42.30
C ASP A 88 43.83 23.05 -41.27
N PHE A 89 44.15 21.88 -40.73
CA PHE A 89 43.32 21.11 -39.80
C PHE A 89 42.95 21.93 -38.55
N PHE A 90 43.87 22.75 -38.01
CA PHE A 90 43.70 23.37 -36.69
C PHE A 90 43.13 24.78 -36.70
N THR A 91 43.20 25.50 -37.83
CA THR A 91 42.56 26.82 -37.97
C THR A 91 41.14 26.73 -38.53
N GLY A 92 40.76 25.61 -39.16
CA GLY A 92 39.43 25.37 -39.74
C GLY A 92 38.51 24.39 -38.99
N LEU A 93 38.93 23.87 -37.82
CA LEU A 93 38.23 22.83 -37.08
C LEU A 93 36.93 23.33 -36.42
N GLN A 94 35.81 23.22 -37.14
CA GLN A 94 34.44 23.39 -36.62
C GLN A 94 33.97 22.23 -35.71
N LEU A 95 34.86 21.51 -35.01
CA LEU A 95 34.49 20.59 -33.91
C LEU A 95 33.75 21.33 -32.79
N LEU A 96 34.00 22.64 -32.67
CA LEU A 96 33.34 23.59 -31.78
C LEU A 96 31.86 23.87 -32.17
N ASN A 97 31.51 23.77 -33.46
CA ASN A 97 30.13 23.91 -33.92
C ASN A 97 29.31 22.63 -33.68
N LEU A 98 29.98 21.48 -33.62
CA LEU A 98 29.40 20.17 -33.34
C LEU A 98 28.95 20.02 -31.86
N LEU A 99 29.64 20.68 -30.92
CA LEU A 99 29.32 20.65 -29.48
C LEU A 99 28.31 21.73 -29.04
N THR A 100 28.04 22.74 -29.88
CA THR A 100 27.15 23.89 -29.56
C THR A 100 25.76 23.80 -30.21
N SER A 101 25.34 22.64 -30.71
CA SER A 101 24.07 22.43 -31.42
C SER A 101 22.87 22.29 -30.47
N ASN A 102 22.57 23.33 -29.68
CA ASN A 102 21.37 23.40 -28.84
C ASN A 102 20.79 24.83 -28.88
N ASN A 103 19.52 25.01 -28.53
CA ASN A 103 18.88 26.32 -28.38
C ASN A 103 19.64 27.16 -27.35
N TYR A 104 20.02 26.55 -26.23
CA TYR A 104 20.77 27.20 -25.18
C TYR A 104 21.98 26.35 -24.75
N TYR A 105 23.16 26.95 -24.78
CA TYR A 105 24.40 26.29 -24.37
C TYR A 105 25.24 27.21 -23.50
N VAL A 106 25.54 26.78 -22.27
CA VAL A 106 26.46 27.52 -21.39
C VAL A 106 27.60 26.63 -20.92
N GLU A 107 28.82 27.14 -20.99
CA GLU A 107 30.03 26.41 -20.58
C GLU A 107 30.94 27.32 -19.75
N ALA A 108 31.35 26.87 -18.58
CA ALA A 108 32.38 27.52 -17.76
C ALA A 108 33.45 26.52 -17.35
N ILE A 109 34.70 26.73 -17.79
CA ILE A 109 35.85 25.90 -17.40
C ILE A 109 36.91 26.74 -16.71
N ALA A 110 37.25 26.41 -15.47
CA ALA A 110 38.28 27.07 -14.70
C ALA A 110 39.38 26.09 -14.30
N GLY A 111 40.64 26.54 -14.38
CA GLY A 111 41.79 25.75 -13.98
C GLY A 111 42.85 26.61 -13.29
N SER A 112 43.48 26.08 -12.24
CA SER A 112 44.64 26.69 -11.63
C SER A 112 45.66 25.61 -11.28
N VAL A 113 46.83 25.66 -11.90
CA VAL A 113 47.96 24.78 -11.61
C VAL A 113 49.18 25.61 -11.21
N THR A 114 49.62 25.48 -9.96
CA THR A 114 50.69 26.33 -9.41
C THR A 114 51.71 25.52 -8.61
N GLY A 115 52.97 25.95 -8.62
CA GLY A 115 53.99 25.42 -7.69
C GLY A 115 53.96 26.05 -6.29
N GLY A 116 53.18 27.12 -6.08
CA GLY A 116 53.12 27.91 -4.84
C GLY A 116 52.05 27.48 -3.83
N ASP A 117 51.81 28.29 -2.80
CA ASP A 117 51.02 27.89 -1.63
C ASP A 117 49.52 27.65 -1.90
N VAL A 118 48.89 28.34 -2.87
CA VAL A 118 47.42 28.28 -3.05
C VAL A 118 47.02 28.22 -4.53
N ALA A 119 46.13 27.28 -4.87
CA ALA A 119 45.42 27.21 -6.15
C ALA A 119 43.90 27.33 -5.95
N LEU A 120 43.26 28.27 -6.64
CA LEU A 120 41.81 28.47 -6.62
C LEU A 120 41.24 28.30 -8.03
N ALA A 121 40.19 27.48 -8.20
CA ALA A 121 39.45 27.33 -9.45
C ALA A 121 37.95 27.44 -9.20
N GLY A 122 37.27 28.32 -9.94
CA GLY A 122 35.83 28.54 -9.82
C GLY A 122 35.14 28.58 -11.19
N ALA A 123 34.22 27.66 -11.44
CA ALA A 123 33.42 27.63 -12.66
C ALA A 123 31.94 27.90 -12.36
N PHE A 124 31.38 28.94 -12.96
CA PHE A 124 29.99 29.36 -12.77
C PHE A 124 29.28 29.44 -14.13
N ALA A 125 28.35 28.52 -14.38
CA ALA A 125 27.54 28.47 -15.57
C ALA A 125 26.05 28.59 -15.20
N VAL A 126 25.38 29.64 -15.65
CA VAL A 126 23.96 29.87 -15.33
C VAL A 126 23.19 30.14 -16.61
N LEU A 127 22.13 29.37 -16.82
CA LEU A 127 21.22 29.54 -17.93
C LEU A 127 19.83 29.86 -17.37
N VAL A 128 19.32 31.04 -17.69
CA VAL A 128 17.95 31.45 -17.36
C VAL A 128 17.24 31.78 -18.67
N PHE A 129 16.12 31.14 -18.93
CA PHE A 129 15.32 31.51 -20.09
C PHE A 129 13.83 31.34 -19.85
N ASN A 130 13.07 32.17 -20.54
CA ASN A 130 11.62 32.14 -20.55
C ASN A 130 11.08 32.18 -21.97
N ASN A 131 10.30 31.17 -22.37
CA ASN A 131 9.68 31.15 -23.69
C ASN A 131 8.15 31.21 -23.57
N VAL A 132 7.53 32.09 -24.33
CA VAL A 132 6.07 32.15 -24.47
C VAL A 132 5.74 31.91 -25.94
N THR A 133 5.03 30.83 -26.24
CA THR A 133 4.54 30.50 -27.59
C THR A 133 3.02 30.41 -27.57
N ALA A 134 2.34 31.18 -28.42
CA ALA A 134 0.88 31.19 -28.43
C ALA A 134 0.27 31.26 -29.84
N ALA A 135 -0.67 30.36 -30.13
CA ALA A 135 -1.52 30.38 -31.31
C ALA A 135 -2.98 30.59 -30.90
N PHE A 136 -3.62 31.72 -31.25
CA PHE A 136 -4.94 32.01 -30.70
C PHE A 136 -5.89 32.84 -31.57
N ILE A 137 -7.19 32.64 -31.34
CA ILE A 137 -8.27 33.50 -31.83
C ILE A 137 -8.77 34.32 -30.64
N ASP A 138 -8.62 35.63 -30.70
CA ASP A 138 -8.84 36.53 -29.55
C ASP A 138 -10.34 36.86 -29.34
N GLU A 139 -10.63 37.59 -28.26
CA GLU A 139 -11.99 37.83 -27.75
C GLU A 139 -12.94 38.42 -28.81
N ASN A 140 -14.18 37.91 -28.83
CA ASN A 140 -15.26 38.35 -29.73
C ASN A 140 -14.93 38.27 -31.23
N ALA A 141 -13.87 37.56 -31.63
CA ALA A 141 -13.58 37.33 -33.05
C ALA A 141 -14.62 36.37 -33.67
N VAL A 142 -14.96 36.60 -34.93
CA VAL A 142 -15.88 35.78 -35.72
C VAL A 142 -15.11 35.16 -36.89
N VAL A 143 -15.02 33.84 -36.92
CA VAL A 143 -14.22 33.07 -37.89
C VAL A 143 -15.10 32.05 -38.59
N ASN A 144 -15.27 32.20 -39.91
CA ASN A 144 -16.05 31.29 -40.75
C ASN A 144 -15.16 30.62 -41.79
N VAL A 145 -15.01 29.29 -41.73
CA VAL A 145 -14.06 28.54 -42.56
C VAL A 145 -14.73 27.34 -43.23
N THR A 146 -14.57 27.17 -44.53
CA THR A 146 -15.16 26.03 -45.29
C THR A 146 -14.29 24.76 -45.26
N GLY A 147 -13.20 24.76 -44.50
CA GLY A 147 -12.21 23.70 -44.34
C GLY A 147 -11.64 23.76 -42.94
N ASN A 148 -10.43 23.23 -42.70
CA ASN A 148 -9.90 23.09 -41.34
C ASN A 148 -9.57 24.43 -40.66
N VAL A 149 -9.77 24.48 -39.35
CA VAL A 149 -9.20 25.49 -38.44
C VAL A 149 -8.15 24.80 -37.57
N SER A 150 -6.88 25.19 -37.70
CA SER A 150 -5.78 24.62 -36.91
C SER A 150 -5.01 25.70 -36.18
N LEU A 151 -4.94 25.59 -34.86
CA LEU A 151 -4.15 26.44 -33.96
C LEU A 151 -3.08 25.55 -33.33
N THR A 152 -1.83 25.75 -33.72
CA THR A 152 -0.71 24.94 -33.25
C THR A 152 0.33 25.83 -32.59
N SER A 153 0.57 25.61 -31.30
CA SER A 153 1.65 26.22 -30.55
C SER A 153 2.61 25.13 -30.09
N THR A 154 3.89 25.25 -30.45
CA THR A 154 4.91 24.26 -30.12
C THR A 154 6.15 24.95 -29.57
N ALA A 155 6.73 24.38 -28.51
CA ALA A 155 8.04 24.76 -28.01
C ALA A 155 8.90 23.52 -27.82
N ASN A 156 9.83 23.31 -28.75
CA ASN A 156 10.85 22.27 -28.63
C ASN A 156 12.19 22.91 -28.25
N VAL A 157 12.63 22.66 -27.02
CA VAL A 157 13.77 23.34 -26.41
C VAL A 157 14.79 22.33 -25.90
N ASN A 158 16.03 22.43 -26.36
CA ASN A 158 17.15 21.76 -25.71
C ASN A 158 18.11 22.77 -25.06
N ALA A 159 18.51 22.47 -23.83
CA ALA A 159 19.38 23.33 -23.03
C ALA A 159 20.46 22.49 -22.34
N LYS A 160 21.72 22.90 -22.55
CA LYS A 160 22.89 22.21 -21.97
C LYS A 160 23.74 23.21 -21.20
N ALA A 161 24.05 22.88 -19.95
CA ALA A 161 24.91 23.66 -19.10
C ALA A 161 26.05 22.78 -18.57
N ILE A 162 27.30 23.22 -18.78
CA ILE A 162 28.50 22.47 -18.44
C ILE A 162 29.43 23.35 -17.60
N GLY A 163 29.91 22.82 -16.49
CA GLY A 163 30.85 23.49 -15.60
C GLY A 163 31.96 22.55 -15.15
N GLY A 164 33.19 23.05 -15.12
CA GLY A 164 34.36 22.29 -14.69
C GLY A 164 35.38 23.16 -13.97
N ALA A 165 35.76 22.82 -12.74
CA ALA A 165 36.81 23.53 -12.01
C ALA A 165 37.90 22.56 -11.55
N VAL A 166 39.16 22.82 -11.89
CA VAL A 166 40.32 22.02 -11.46
C VAL A 166 41.36 22.90 -10.78
N ALA A 167 41.58 22.72 -9.48
CA ALA A 167 42.62 23.41 -8.73
C ALA A 167 43.68 22.43 -8.24
N ALA A 168 44.92 22.54 -8.71
CA ALA A 168 46.02 21.68 -8.31
C ALA A 168 47.24 22.51 -7.88
N THR A 169 47.81 22.19 -6.72
CA THR A 169 49.07 22.78 -6.26
C THR A 169 49.97 21.78 -5.56
N THR A 170 51.29 21.99 -5.65
CA THR A 170 52.27 21.32 -4.79
C THR A 170 52.46 22.00 -3.43
N GLY A 171 51.88 23.19 -3.22
CA GLY A 171 51.89 23.91 -1.96
C GLY A 171 50.69 23.63 -1.06
N LYS A 172 50.33 24.56 -0.18
CA LYS A 172 49.41 24.32 0.94
C LYS A 172 47.99 23.91 0.55
N ALA A 173 47.28 24.63 -0.34
CA ALA A 173 45.83 24.43 -0.52
C ALA A 173 45.34 24.54 -1.97
N GLY A 174 44.52 23.57 -2.40
CA GLY A 174 43.76 23.60 -3.65
C GLY A 174 42.25 23.70 -3.37
N VAL A 175 41.55 24.65 -4.01
CA VAL A 175 40.09 24.82 -3.89
C VAL A 175 39.45 24.86 -5.28
N GLY A 176 38.61 23.87 -5.60
CA GLY A 176 37.91 23.76 -6.87
C GLY A 176 36.40 23.70 -6.66
N ILE A 177 35.67 24.74 -7.08
CA ILE A 177 34.21 24.83 -6.92
C ILE A 177 33.54 25.03 -8.27
N THR A 178 32.49 24.26 -8.52
CA THR A 178 31.69 24.34 -9.73
C THR A 178 30.22 24.59 -9.41
N MET A 179 29.60 25.54 -10.09
CA MET A 179 28.18 25.84 -9.99
C MET A 179 27.57 25.86 -11.38
N VAL A 180 26.57 25.01 -11.62
CA VAL A 180 25.89 24.91 -12.92
C VAL A 180 24.39 24.86 -12.71
N ASN A 181 23.65 25.86 -13.21
CA ASN A 181 22.21 25.92 -13.00
C ASN A 181 21.46 26.23 -14.30
N ILE A 182 20.26 25.64 -14.43
CA ILE A 182 19.29 25.96 -15.47
C ILE A 182 17.99 26.36 -14.79
N ILE A 183 17.44 27.50 -15.18
CA ILE A 183 16.13 27.99 -14.77
C ILE A 183 15.30 28.21 -16.05
N ASN A 184 14.25 27.41 -16.22
CA ASN A 184 13.31 27.49 -17.35
C ASN A 184 11.93 27.95 -16.87
N TRP A 185 11.34 28.91 -17.59
CA TRP A 185 9.91 29.20 -17.56
C TRP A 185 9.27 29.19 -18.96
N ASP A 186 8.56 28.12 -19.31
CA ASP A 186 7.93 27.99 -20.62
C ASP A 186 6.40 28.00 -20.51
N VAL A 187 5.75 28.74 -21.41
CA VAL A 187 4.29 28.83 -21.53
C VAL A 187 3.89 28.63 -22.99
N ILE A 188 3.17 27.54 -23.26
CA ILE A 188 2.73 27.12 -24.59
C ILE A 188 1.21 27.12 -24.59
N ARG A 189 0.59 27.91 -25.49
CA ARG A 189 -0.88 28.07 -25.53
C ARG A 189 -1.46 27.94 -26.93
N ALA A 190 -2.51 27.15 -27.07
CA ALA A 190 -3.35 27.11 -28.27
C ALA A 190 -4.82 27.31 -27.87
N PHE A 191 -5.43 28.46 -28.20
CA PHE A 191 -6.76 28.75 -27.65
C PHE A 191 -7.69 29.58 -28.53
N ILE A 192 -8.98 29.39 -28.29
CA ILE A 192 -10.06 30.27 -28.75
C ILE A 192 -10.53 31.04 -27.53
N ALA A 193 -10.42 32.37 -27.54
CA ALA A 193 -10.67 33.20 -26.37
C ALA A 193 -12.16 33.37 -26.04
N LYS A 194 -12.43 34.07 -24.94
CA LYS A 194 -13.77 34.35 -24.43
C LYS A 194 -14.69 34.95 -25.51
N SER A 195 -15.90 34.42 -25.59
CA SER A 195 -16.97 34.90 -26.49
C SER A 195 -16.62 34.95 -27.99
N ALA A 196 -15.54 34.29 -28.42
CA ALA A 196 -15.24 34.14 -29.85
C ALA A 196 -16.19 33.12 -30.51
N SER A 197 -16.47 33.31 -31.80
CA SER A 197 -17.35 32.45 -32.59
C SER A 197 -16.59 31.85 -33.77
N VAL A 198 -16.41 30.53 -33.78
CA VAL A 198 -15.69 29.80 -34.83
C VAL A 198 -16.62 28.77 -35.48
N THR A 199 -16.77 28.83 -36.80
CA THR A 199 -17.51 27.84 -37.58
C THR A 199 -16.60 27.23 -38.66
N SER A 200 -16.54 25.90 -38.71
CA SER A 200 -15.73 25.10 -39.62
C SER A 200 -16.59 24.06 -40.35
N SER A 201 -16.45 23.93 -41.67
CA SER A 201 -17.05 22.80 -42.43
C SER A 201 -16.23 21.50 -42.35
N SER A 202 -15.16 21.48 -41.55
CA SER A 202 -14.31 20.31 -41.30
C SER A 202 -13.86 20.33 -39.82
N ASP A 203 -12.63 19.95 -39.50
CA ASP A 203 -12.10 19.90 -38.13
C ASP A 203 -11.74 21.29 -37.56
N VAL A 204 -11.77 21.39 -36.22
CA VAL A 204 -11.16 22.44 -35.41
C VAL A 204 -10.15 21.79 -34.48
N SER A 205 -8.87 22.12 -34.61
CA SER A 205 -7.78 21.52 -33.84
C SER A 205 -6.96 22.58 -33.12
N LEU A 206 -6.79 22.42 -31.81
CA LEU A 206 -5.97 23.25 -30.93
C LEU A 206 -4.90 22.33 -30.32
N ARG A 207 -3.63 22.58 -30.66
CA ARG A 207 -2.50 21.80 -30.17
C ARG A 207 -1.49 22.70 -29.48
N ALA A 208 -1.24 22.45 -28.19
CA ALA A 208 -0.16 23.03 -27.41
C ALA A 208 0.84 21.92 -27.07
N ASP A 209 2.10 22.05 -27.50
CA ASP A 209 3.12 21.01 -27.33
C ASP A 209 4.41 21.59 -26.74
N ALA A 210 4.79 21.12 -25.56
CA ALA A 210 6.07 21.43 -24.94
C ALA A 210 6.94 20.17 -24.93
N ASP A 211 8.12 20.25 -25.56
CA ASP A 211 9.14 19.20 -25.56
C ASP A 211 10.45 19.81 -25.09
N GLN A 212 10.97 19.33 -23.97
CA GLN A 212 12.09 19.93 -23.28
C GLN A 212 13.15 18.91 -22.90
N GLU A 213 14.39 19.23 -23.23
CA GLU A 213 15.55 18.42 -22.88
C GLU A 213 16.62 19.25 -22.17
N PHE A 214 16.90 18.92 -20.92
CA PHE A 214 17.90 19.57 -20.09
C PHE A 214 19.06 18.63 -19.82
N THR A 215 20.28 19.14 -19.97
CA THR A 215 21.49 18.45 -19.53
C THR A 215 22.33 19.38 -18.66
N ILE A 216 22.65 18.96 -17.45
CA ILE A 216 23.62 19.62 -16.58
C ILE A 216 24.78 18.69 -16.31
N ILE A 217 26.01 19.17 -16.54
CA ILE A 217 27.23 18.48 -16.13
C ILE A 217 28.04 19.44 -15.27
N ALA A 218 28.23 19.11 -14.00
CA ALA A 218 29.01 19.90 -13.06
C ALA A 218 30.11 19.03 -12.44
N VAL A 219 31.37 19.31 -12.76
CA VAL A 219 32.52 18.55 -12.24
C VAL A 219 33.50 19.46 -11.51
N SER A 220 34.04 19.01 -10.40
CA SER A 220 35.10 19.72 -9.67
C SER A 220 36.23 18.79 -9.26
N ALA A 221 37.45 19.30 -9.24
CA ALA A 221 38.62 18.60 -8.74
C ALA A 221 39.54 19.57 -7.98
N ALA A 222 40.02 19.16 -6.81
CA ALA A 222 40.91 19.95 -5.97
C ALA A 222 42.06 19.10 -5.42
N GLY A 223 43.29 19.63 -5.47
CA GLY A 223 44.51 18.96 -5.01
C GLY A 223 45.50 19.93 -4.39
N GLY A 224 45.99 19.63 -3.17
CA GLY A 224 47.04 20.40 -2.49
C GLY A 224 47.84 19.54 -1.53
N ASP A 225 48.99 20.01 -1.05
CA ASP A 225 49.77 19.30 -0.03
C ASP A 225 48.97 19.24 1.28
N LYS A 226 48.58 20.37 1.88
CA LYS A 226 47.86 20.34 3.16
C LYS A 226 46.34 20.21 3.00
N ALA A 227 45.72 20.93 2.07
CA ALA A 227 44.27 20.98 1.96
C ALA A 227 43.76 20.84 0.51
N GLY A 228 42.72 20.04 0.33
CA GLY A 228 41.95 19.93 -0.90
C GLY A 228 40.47 20.18 -0.61
N VAL A 229 39.87 21.19 -1.24
CA VAL A 229 38.45 21.51 -1.08
C VAL A 229 37.77 21.47 -2.45
N GLY A 230 36.97 20.44 -2.69
CA GLY A 230 36.18 20.26 -3.89
C GLY A 230 34.70 20.49 -3.64
N GLY A 231 33.95 20.83 -4.69
CA GLY A 231 32.50 20.77 -4.61
C GLY A 231 31.80 21.18 -5.89
N ALA A 232 30.63 20.59 -6.09
CA ALA A 232 29.76 20.97 -7.19
C ALA A 232 28.32 21.19 -6.70
N PHE A 233 27.71 22.28 -7.17
CA PHE A 233 26.33 22.63 -6.88
C PHE A 233 25.57 22.78 -8.20
N THR A 234 24.45 22.08 -8.33
CA THR A 234 23.58 22.19 -9.50
C THR A 234 22.10 22.19 -9.13
N VAL A 235 21.37 23.08 -9.79
CA VAL A 235 19.92 23.17 -9.71
C VAL A 235 19.37 23.28 -11.14
N LEU A 236 18.49 22.35 -11.48
CA LEU A 236 17.55 22.51 -12.58
C LEU A 236 16.19 22.86 -12.00
N PHE A 237 15.71 24.06 -12.28
CA PHE A 237 14.34 24.48 -11.99
C PHE A 237 13.62 24.70 -13.32
N SER A 238 12.63 23.86 -13.63
CA SER A 238 11.80 24.01 -14.82
C SER A 238 10.35 24.19 -14.42
N LYS A 239 9.69 25.21 -14.97
CA LYS A 239 8.25 25.39 -14.84
C LYS A 239 7.64 25.55 -16.23
N ASN A 240 6.77 24.62 -16.59
CA ASN A 240 6.29 24.46 -17.94
C ASN A 240 4.76 24.40 -17.94
N ALA A 241 4.12 25.29 -18.67
CA ALA A 241 2.67 25.31 -18.84
C ALA A 241 2.31 25.02 -20.30
N SER A 242 1.47 24.03 -20.54
CA SER A 242 0.93 23.68 -21.87
C SER A 242 -0.59 23.70 -21.82
N GLU A 243 -1.23 24.60 -22.56
CA GLU A 243 -2.67 24.85 -22.45
C GLU A 243 -3.35 24.85 -23.84
N ALA A 244 -4.30 23.95 -24.05
CA ALA A 244 -5.15 23.90 -25.24
C ALA A 244 -6.62 24.10 -24.84
N TYR A 245 -7.25 25.22 -25.19
CA TYR A 245 -8.59 25.50 -24.66
C TYR A 245 -9.54 26.33 -25.53
N ILE A 246 -10.83 26.11 -25.30
CA ILE A 246 -11.92 26.97 -25.78
C ILE A 246 -12.41 27.79 -24.58
N GLY A 247 -12.39 29.11 -24.70
CA GLY A 247 -12.64 30.04 -23.61
C GLY A 247 -14.10 30.14 -23.18
N GLU A 248 -14.32 30.83 -22.06
CA GLU A 248 -15.65 31.07 -21.48
C GLU A 248 -16.63 31.67 -22.51
N GLY A 249 -17.82 31.10 -22.62
CA GLY A 249 -18.88 31.61 -23.50
C GLY A 249 -18.54 31.63 -25.00
N ALA A 250 -17.43 31.02 -25.43
CA ALA A 250 -17.09 30.89 -26.84
C ALA A 250 -18.03 29.90 -27.54
N THR A 251 -18.28 30.10 -28.83
CA THR A 251 -19.08 29.21 -29.67
C THR A 251 -18.20 28.57 -30.74
N VAL A 252 -18.12 27.25 -30.79
CA VAL A 252 -17.30 26.50 -31.77
C VAL A 252 -18.13 25.41 -32.43
N ASN A 253 -18.35 25.53 -33.73
CA ASN A 253 -19.12 24.56 -34.52
C ASN A 253 -18.24 23.95 -35.61
N ALA A 254 -18.17 22.62 -35.68
CA ALA A 254 -17.33 21.87 -36.61
C ALA A 254 -18.15 20.74 -37.28
N LEU A 255 -18.23 20.71 -38.61
CA LEU A 255 -18.79 19.55 -39.33
C LEU A 255 -17.82 18.34 -39.33
N GLY A 256 -16.61 18.50 -38.80
CA GLY A 256 -15.68 17.42 -38.45
C GLY A 256 -15.58 17.22 -36.93
N SER A 257 -14.36 17.12 -36.43
CA SER A 257 -14.01 16.93 -35.02
C SER A 257 -13.52 18.23 -34.37
N ILE A 258 -13.68 18.32 -33.05
CA ILE A 258 -13.04 19.33 -32.19
C ILE A 258 -11.96 18.62 -31.37
N LEU A 259 -10.69 18.95 -31.58
CA LEU A 259 -9.55 18.34 -30.91
C LEU A 259 -8.77 19.38 -30.12
N LEU A 260 -8.64 19.18 -28.80
CA LEU A 260 -7.81 19.97 -27.91
C LEU A 260 -6.74 19.06 -27.34
N ASN A 261 -5.48 19.31 -27.68
CA ASN A 261 -4.36 18.49 -27.23
C ASN A 261 -3.28 19.37 -26.58
N ALA A 262 -3.05 19.16 -25.29
CA ALA A 262 -1.98 19.77 -24.52
C ALA A 262 -0.97 18.69 -24.12
N THR A 263 0.27 18.80 -24.57
CA THR A 263 1.37 17.88 -24.25
C THR A 263 2.50 18.63 -23.56
N ASN A 264 3.12 17.96 -22.58
CA ASN A 264 4.27 18.48 -21.84
C ASN A 264 5.25 17.34 -21.54
N ASP A 265 6.33 17.24 -22.32
CA ASP A 265 7.40 16.26 -22.15
C ASP A 265 8.66 16.97 -21.62
N THR A 266 9.14 16.53 -20.47
CA THR A 266 10.33 17.08 -19.82
C THR A 266 11.34 15.97 -19.53
N ARG A 267 12.52 16.08 -20.15
CA ARG A 267 13.63 15.14 -19.98
C ARG A 267 14.82 15.85 -19.37
N ALA A 268 15.28 15.38 -18.22
CA ALA A 268 16.36 15.99 -17.46
C ALA A 268 17.47 14.98 -17.15
N PHE A 269 18.70 15.33 -17.51
CA PHE A 269 19.90 14.56 -17.19
C PHE A 269 20.87 15.45 -16.39
N ILE A 270 21.10 15.12 -15.13
CA ILE A 270 22.01 15.88 -14.27
C ILE A 270 23.13 14.96 -13.79
N ILE A 271 24.36 15.34 -14.06
CA ILE A 271 25.57 14.68 -13.57
C ILE A 271 26.36 15.70 -12.75
N ALA A 272 26.50 15.43 -11.45
CA ALA A 272 27.27 16.25 -10.53
C ALA A 272 28.37 15.40 -9.89
N GLY A 273 29.62 15.85 -10.03
CA GLY A 273 30.79 15.12 -9.58
C GLY A 273 31.81 16.03 -8.89
N GLY A 274 32.49 15.50 -7.87
CA GLY A 274 33.58 16.22 -7.22
C GLY A 274 34.68 15.28 -6.73
N GLY A 275 35.92 15.75 -6.78
CA GLY A 275 37.09 15.07 -6.23
C GLY A 275 37.96 16.02 -5.41
N ALA A 276 38.36 15.63 -4.21
CA ALA A 276 39.34 16.38 -3.41
C ALA A 276 40.48 15.47 -2.92
N GLY A 277 41.73 15.90 -3.04
CA GLY A 277 42.93 15.17 -2.63
C GLY A 277 43.91 16.02 -1.83
N ALA A 278 44.42 15.53 -0.69
CA ALA A 278 45.52 16.19 0.04
C ALA A 278 46.32 15.28 0.98
N SER A 279 47.50 15.71 1.44
CA SER A 279 48.28 15.00 2.48
C SER A 279 47.73 15.21 3.89
N THR A 280 47.07 16.34 4.19
CA THR A 280 46.43 16.56 5.51
C THR A 280 44.91 16.42 5.45
N ALA A 281 44.18 17.35 4.83
CA ALA A 281 42.71 17.38 4.89
C ALA A 281 42.06 17.48 3.49
N ALA A 282 41.04 16.67 3.22
CA ALA A 282 40.25 16.76 2.00
C ALA A 282 38.75 16.87 2.30
N VAL A 283 38.09 17.85 1.74
CA VAL A 283 36.65 18.07 1.87
C VAL A 283 36.04 18.11 0.47
N ASN A 284 35.02 17.30 0.21
CA ASN A 284 34.27 17.35 -1.03
C ASN A 284 32.76 17.25 -0.77
N ALA A 285 32.00 18.21 -1.27
CA ALA A 285 30.54 18.22 -1.12
C ALA A 285 29.87 18.47 -2.47
N VAL A 286 28.94 17.60 -2.83
CA VAL A 286 28.21 17.67 -4.10
C VAL A 286 26.72 17.68 -3.83
N LEU A 287 26.01 18.65 -4.41
CA LEU A 287 24.56 18.77 -4.33
C LEU A 287 23.97 18.93 -5.73
N ALA A 288 22.96 18.13 -6.05
CA ALA A 288 22.13 18.31 -7.23
C ALA A 288 20.64 18.34 -6.86
N ALA A 289 19.93 19.32 -7.38
CA ALA A 289 18.48 19.42 -7.26
C ALA A 289 17.81 19.46 -8.64
N LEU A 290 16.81 18.60 -8.83
CA LEU A 290 15.87 18.63 -9.93
C LEU A 290 14.51 19.07 -9.39
N VAL A 291 13.99 20.17 -9.90
CA VAL A 291 12.64 20.66 -9.61
C VAL A 291 11.91 20.87 -10.92
N ILE A 292 10.88 20.08 -11.18
CA ILE A 292 10.02 20.21 -12.37
C ILE A 292 8.60 20.48 -11.93
N TRP A 293 8.03 21.59 -12.39
CA TRP A 293 6.63 21.97 -12.21
C TRP A 293 5.93 22.02 -13.56
N ASN A 294 5.11 21.01 -13.84
CA ASN A 294 4.37 20.92 -15.08
C ASN A 294 2.88 21.21 -14.85
N ASP A 295 2.30 22.02 -15.73
CA ASP A 295 0.87 22.34 -15.76
C ASP A 295 0.37 22.09 -17.18
N THR A 296 -0.48 21.08 -17.36
CA THR A 296 -0.93 20.60 -18.67
C THR A 296 -2.45 20.58 -18.70
N ASN A 297 -3.06 21.52 -19.44
CA ASN A 297 -4.51 21.74 -19.39
C ASN A 297 -5.14 21.67 -20.79
N ALA A 298 -6.15 20.81 -20.96
CA ALA A 298 -6.98 20.73 -22.17
C ALA A 298 -8.46 20.89 -21.82
N TYR A 299 -9.09 22.03 -22.14
CA TYR A 299 -10.44 22.28 -21.63
C TYR A 299 -11.39 23.08 -22.53
N ILE A 300 -12.68 22.82 -22.34
CA ILE A 300 -13.77 23.68 -22.82
C ILE A 300 -14.25 24.51 -21.63
N GLY A 301 -14.25 25.83 -21.76
CA GLY A 301 -14.52 26.77 -20.68
C GLY A 301 -15.98 26.81 -20.22
N THR A 302 -16.21 27.50 -19.11
CA THR A 302 -17.53 27.72 -18.52
C THR A 302 -18.50 28.35 -19.53
N ASN A 303 -19.73 27.83 -19.59
CA ASN A 303 -20.81 28.28 -20.50
C ASN A 303 -20.43 28.32 -22.01
N ALA A 304 -19.34 27.66 -22.43
CA ALA A 304 -19.00 27.56 -23.84
C ALA A 304 -19.97 26.63 -24.57
N VAL A 305 -20.19 26.90 -25.86
CA VAL A 305 -21.07 26.11 -26.73
C VAL A 305 -20.21 25.46 -27.81
N THR A 306 -20.16 24.14 -27.86
CA THR A 306 -19.36 23.40 -28.84
C THR A 306 -20.18 22.31 -29.51
N ASN A 307 -20.18 22.25 -30.84
CA ASN A 307 -20.84 21.18 -31.60
C ASN A 307 -19.86 20.58 -32.62
N ALA A 308 -19.60 19.28 -32.52
CA ALA A 308 -18.78 18.52 -33.46
C ALA A 308 -19.60 17.38 -34.08
N MET A 309 -19.45 17.13 -35.38
CA MET A 309 -20.10 15.99 -36.02
C MET A 309 -19.46 14.66 -35.61
N ASN A 310 -18.14 14.64 -35.49
CA ASN A 310 -17.37 13.44 -35.14
C ASN A 310 -16.91 13.51 -33.67
N ALA A 311 -15.60 13.57 -33.40
CA ALA A 311 -15.10 13.55 -32.03
C ALA A 311 -15.03 14.94 -31.41
N THR A 312 -15.39 15.06 -30.13
CA THR A 312 -14.93 16.14 -29.23
C THR A 312 -13.90 15.54 -28.28
N SER A 313 -12.62 15.76 -28.56
CA SER A 313 -11.50 15.15 -27.82
C SER A 313 -10.71 16.21 -27.06
N LEU A 314 -10.53 15.98 -25.77
CA LEU A 314 -9.74 16.82 -24.87
C LEU A 314 -8.66 15.93 -24.24
N THR A 315 -7.40 16.19 -24.59
CA THR A 315 -6.27 15.36 -24.17
C THR A 315 -5.21 16.25 -23.51
N ALA A 316 -4.93 15.97 -22.24
CA ALA A 316 -3.82 16.54 -21.50
C ALA A 316 -2.84 15.41 -21.16
N SER A 317 -1.59 15.51 -21.62
CA SER A 317 -0.57 14.47 -21.41
C SER A 317 0.73 15.07 -20.91
N ALA A 318 1.15 14.67 -19.71
CA ALA A 318 2.44 15.03 -19.12
C ALA A 318 3.38 13.82 -19.06
N SER A 319 4.66 14.04 -19.36
CA SER A 319 5.72 13.05 -19.32
C SER A 319 6.97 13.65 -18.68
N GLU A 320 7.48 13.04 -17.61
CA GLU A 320 8.72 13.44 -16.96
C GLU A 320 9.72 12.29 -16.92
N LEU A 321 10.91 12.51 -17.47
CA LEU A 321 12.07 11.64 -17.30
C LEU A 321 13.17 12.40 -16.56
N GLY A 322 13.54 11.96 -15.37
CA GLY A 322 14.62 12.56 -14.59
C GLY A 322 15.70 11.53 -14.25
N ILE A 323 16.93 11.76 -14.72
CA ILE A 323 18.10 10.96 -14.31
C ILE A 323 19.11 11.87 -13.61
N LEU A 324 19.41 11.56 -12.35
CA LEU A 324 20.39 12.27 -11.54
C LEU A 324 21.49 11.33 -11.07
N ALA A 325 22.74 11.74 -11.27
CA ALA A 325 23.91 11.09 -10.70
C ALA A 325 24.75 12.10 -9.92
N VAL A 326 24.92 11.87 -8.62
CA VAL A 326 25.65 12.74 -7.68
C VAL A 326 26.75 11.92 -7.03
N ILE A 327 28.02 12.25 -7.33
CA ILE A 327 29.17 11.49 -6.85
C ILE A 327 30.18 12.42 -6.16
N SER A 328 30.55 12.09 -4.94
CA SER A 328 31.52 12.85 -4.14
C SER A 328 32.70 11.99 -3.69
N LEU A 329 33.92 12.35 -4.06
CA LEU A 329 35.14 11.63 -3.68
C LEU A 329 36.09 12.55 -2.91
N ALA A 330 36.53 12.12 -1.73
CA ALA A 330 37.50 12.86 -0.90
C ALA A 330 38.59 11.91 -0.39
N GLY A 331 39.85 12.18 -0.72
CA GLY A 331 41.02 11.41 -0.32
C GLY A 331 42.01 12.25 0.47
N SER A 332 42.41 11.82 1.68
CA SER A 332 43.43 12.56 2.45
C SER A 332 44.43 11.69 3.22
N GLY A 333 45.53 12.30 3.69
CA GLY A 333 46.45 11.63 4.61
C GLY A 333 46.06 11.69 6.09
N THR A 334 45.16 12.60 6.52
CA THR A 334 44.68 12.68 7.92
C THR A 334 43.16 12.74 8.09
N THR A 335 42.46 13.68 7.44
CA THR A 335 41.01 13.89 7.62
C THR A 335 40.29 14.06 6.29
N SER A 336 39.33 13.18 5.99
CA SER A 336 38.48 13.30 4.80
C SER A 336 37.01 13.48 5.15
N VAL A 337 36.33 14.37 4.42
CA VAL A 337 34.89 14.60 4.52
C VAL A 337 34.28 14.59 3.13
N GLY A 338 33.30 13.71 2.91
CA GLY A 338 32.58 13.54 1.65
C GLY A 338 31.07 13.64 1.85
N GLY A 339 30.41 14.46 1.04
CA GLY A 339 28.95 14.60 1.03
C GLY A 339 28.37 14.53 -0.38
N ALA A 340 27.28 13.79 -0.57
CA ALA A 340 26.52 13.74 -1.82
C ALA A 340 25.01 13.84 -1.56
N VAL A 341 24.36 14.89 -2.07
CA VAL A 341 22.92 15.11 -1.88
C VAL A 341 22.23 15.21 -3.24
N ALA A 342 21.26 14.33 -3.50
CA ALA A 342 20.35 14.41 -4.63
C ALA A 342 18.94 14.75 -4.13
N VAL A 343 18.30 15.74 -4.74
CA VAL A 343 16.91 16.09 -4.47
C VAL A 343 16.14 16.11 -5.78
N LYS A 344 15.05 15.35 -5.86
CA LYS A 344 14.11 15.33 -6.98
C LYS A 344 12.75 15.76 -6.47
N THR A 345 12.18 16.81 -7.03
CA THR A 345 10.82 17.25 -6.73
C THR A 345 10.07 17.45 -8.04
N ILE A 346 9.12 16.57 -8.30
CA ILE A 346 8.23 16.66 -9.44
C ILE A 346 6.86 17.06 -8.92
N LYS A 347 6.36 18.19 -9.43
CA LYS A 347 4.96 18.59 -9.25
C LYS A 347 4.32 18.63 -10.61
N SER A 348 3.26 17.85 -10.80
CA SER A 348 2.52 17.86 -12.06
C SER A 348 1.04 18.07 -11.82
N ASN A 349 0.45 18.96 -12.61
CA ASN A 349 -0.98 19.21 -12.64
C ASN A 349 -1.47 18.99 -14.08
N THR A 350 -2.17 17.88 -14.30
CA THR A 350 -2.63 17.47 -15.63
C THR A 350 -4.15 17.41 -15.62
N GLN A 351 -4.81 18.28 -16.39
CA GLN A 351 -6.26 18.41 -16.36
C GLN A 351 -6.87 18.40 -17.75
N ALA A 352 -7.89 17.59 -17.96
CA ALA A 352 -8.75 17.63 -19.13
C ALA A 352 -10.21 17.78 -18.70
N TYR A 353 -10.93 18.80 -19.18
CA TYR A 353 -12.31 18.99 -18.69
C TYR A 353 -13.25 19.79 -19.58
N ILE A 354 -14.54 19.54 -19.38
CA ILE A 354 -15.63 20.39 -19.86
C ILE A 354 -16.10 21.24 -18.67
N GLY A 355 -16.09 22.56 -18.83
CA GLY A 355 -16.36 23.52 -17.76
C GLY A 355 -17.82 23.55 -17.30
N GLN A 356 -18.05 24.24 -16.19
CA GLN A 356 -19.39 24.42 -15.62
C GLN A 356 -20.36 25.04 -16.64
N GLY A 357 -21.57 24.51 -16.72
CA GLY A 357 -22.64 25.06 -17.57
C GLY A 357 -22.37 25.01 -19.09
N ALA A 358 -21.28 24.38 -19.55
CA ALA A 358 -20.99 24.25 -20.96
C ALA A 358 -22.02 23.39 -21.69
N HIS A 359 -22.26 23.69 -22.97
CA HIS A 359 -23.18 22.96 -23.85
C HIS A 359 -22.40 22.27 -24.97
N VAL A 360 -22.33 20.95 -24.92
CA VAL A 360 -21.57 20.14 -25.88
C VAL A 360 -22.51 19.23 -26.67
N ASN A 361 -22.54 19.42 -28.00
CA ASN A 361 -23.32 18.63 -28.97
C ASN A 361 -24.84 18.65 -28.75
N LEU A 362 -25.38 19.78 -28.30
CA LEU A 362 -26.82 19.95 -28.14
C LEU A 362 -27.54 20.25 -29.47
N ASP A 363 -26.84 20.80 -30.46
CA ASP A 363 -27.41 21.00 -31.80
C ASP A 363 -27.48 19.66 -32.55
N LEU A 364 -28.71 19.23 -32.85
CA LEU A 364 -29.01 17.98 -33.54
C LEU A 364 -28.51 17.95 -34.98
N SER A 365 -28.26 19.11 -35.60
CA SER A 365 -27.71 19.22 -36.96
C SER A 365 -26.29 18.64 -37.08
N TYR A 366 -25.60 18.50 -35.94
CA TYR A 366 -24.26 17.93 -35.83
C TYR A 366 -24.28 16.48 -35.29
N ALA A 367 -25.45 15.84 -35.11
CA ALA A 367 -25.48 14.46 -34.65
C ALA A 367 -25.13 13.47 -35.79
N SER A 368 -24.08 12.66 -35.59
CA SER A 368 -23.63 11.60 -36.51
C SER A 368 -23.39 10.29 -35.75
N PRO A 369 -23.50 9.11 -36.39
CA PRO A 369 -23.19 7.82 -35.75
C PRO A 369 -21.80 7.74 -35.10
N ASP A 370 -20.84 8.54 -35.56
CA ASP A 370 -19.47 8.56 -35.05
C ASP A 370 -19.23 9.60 -33.94
N GLN A 371 -20.28 10.29 -33.48
CA GLN A 371 -20.13 11.38 -32.51
C GLN A 371 -19.71 10.87 -31.12
N THR A 372 -18.51 11.25 -30.66
CA THR A 372 -17.93 10.84 -29.37
C THR A 372 -17.47 12.04 -28.56
N VAL A 373 -17.46 11.90 -27.23
CA VAL A 373 -16.79 12.84 -26.32
C VAL A 373 -15.71 12.08 -25.56
N SER A 374 -14.46 12.51 -25.66
CA SER A 374 -13.32 11.87 -24.99
C SER A 374 -12.55 12.91 -24.19
N ILE A 375 -12.39 12.67 -22.90
CA ILE A 375 -11.69 13.54 -21.96
C ILE A 375 -10.59 12.69 -21.32
N SER A 376 -9.32 13.01 -21.57
CA SER A 376 -8.20 12.22 -21.09
C SER A 376 -7.12 13.10 -20.46
N ALA A 377 -6.81 12.84 -19.21
CA ALA A 377 -5.68 13.39 -18.49
C ALA A 377 -4.73 12.24 -18.13
N THR A 378 -3.51 12.25 -18.68
CA THR A 378 -2.51 11.20 -18.46
C THR A 378 -1.18 11.80 -18.02
N ASP A 379 -0.59 11.22 -16.98
CA ASP A 379 0.66 11.70 -16.40
C ASP A 379 1.62 10.54 -16.18
N THR A 380 2.82 10.60 -16.76
CA THR A 380 3.81 9.52 -16.66
C THR A 380 5.15 10.04 -16.18
N THR A 381 5.63 9.54 -15.04
CA THR A 381 6.94 9.94 -14.51
C THR A 381 7.87 8.74 -14.36
N THR A 382 9.10 8.87 -14.86
CA THR A 382 10.20 7.96 -14.61
C THR A 382 11.37 8.71 -13.99
N LEU A 383 11.73 8.34 -12.76
CA LEU A 383 12.86 8.93 -12.04
C LEU A 383 13.91 7.89 -11.69
N ALA A 384 15.16 8.21 -11.96
CA ALA A 384 16.32 7.46 -11.50
C ALA A 384 17.29 8.42 -10.79
N GLY A 385 17.67 8.09 -9.56
CA GLY A 385 18.69 8.83 -8.82
C GLY A 385 19.76 7.91 -8.26
N ILE A 386 21.01 8.38 -8.35
CA ILE A 386 22.16 7.78 -7.67
C ILE A 386 22.86 8.88 -6.88
N ALA A 387 22.95 8.74 -5.56
CA ALA A 387 23.76 9.59 -4.69
C ALA A 387 24.82 8.75 -3.98
N GLY A 388 26.08 8.94 -4.34
CA GLY A 388 27.21 8.17 -3.83
C GLY A 388 28.31 9.06 -3.30
N ASN A 389 28.94 8.65 -2.19
CA ASN A 389 30.20 9.27 -1.77
C ASN A 389 31.25 8.23 -1.35
N GLY A 390 32.51 8.64 -1.43
CA GLY A 390 33.66 7.91 -0.92
C GLY A 390 34.65 8.85 -0.24
N ALA A 391 34.64 8.85 1.10
CA ALA A 391 35.58 9.61 1.92
C ALA A 391 36.65 8.68 2.51
N VAL A 392 37.87 8.71 1.95
CA VAL A 392 38.98 7.82 2.34
C VAL A 392 40.13 8.63 2.93
N SER A 393 40.60 8.24 4.10
CA SER A 393 41.75 8.83 4.79
C SER A 393 42.78 7.75 5.16
N SER A 394 44.07 8.00 4.96
CA SER A 394 45.12 7.12 5.54
C SER A 394 45.43 7.45 7.00
N GLY A 395 44.80 8.48 7.58
CA GLY A 395 45.04 8.96 8.94
C GLY A 395 43.78 8.96 9.80
N SER A 396 43.66 9.95 10.69
CA SER A 396 42.75 9.95 11.82
C SER A 396 41.27 9.75 11.48
N ALA A 397 40.65 10.52 10.58
CA ALA A 397 39.19 10.49 10.41
C ALA A 397 38.70 10.48 8.96
N GLY A 398 37.58 9.79 8.71
CA GLY A 398 36.84 9.81 7.45
C GLY A 398 35.34 9.92 7.70
N LEU A 399 34.67 10.93 7.16
CA LEU A 399 33.22 11.12 7.28
C LEU A 399 32.60 11.13 5.89
N GLY A 400 31.66 10.23 5.63
CA GLY A 400 31.01 10.08 4.33
C GLY A 400 29.50 9.98 4.48
N ALA A 401 28.74 10.93 3.94
CA ALA A 401 27.27 10.91 4.01
C ALA A 401 26.64 11.14 2.63
N SER A 402 25.62 10.36 2.30
CA SER A 402 24.81 10.58 1.11
C SER A 402 23.33 10.56 1.38
N SER A 403 22.58 11.29 0.56
CA SER A 403 21.13 11.27 0.58
C SER A 403 20.54 11.43 -0.82
N ASP A 404 19.48 10.69 -1.10
CA ASP A 404 18.60 10.88 -2.26
C ASP A 404 17.17 11.04 -1.73
N THR A 405 16.58 12.20 -2.01
CA THR A 405 15.20 12.52 -1.64
C THR A 405 14.38 12.74 -2.89
N THR A 406 13.33 11.96 -3.05
CA THR A 406 12.41 12.04 -4.17
C THR A 406 11.01 12.38 -3.66
N VAL A 407 10.42 13.44 -4.19
CA VAL A 407 9.07 13.91 -3.88
C VAL A 407 8.28 14.02 -5.18
N LEU A 408 7.21 13.24 -5.31
CA LEU A 408 6.24 13.33 -6.40
C LEU A 408 4.93 13.85 -5.83
N VAL A 409 4.42 14.94 -6.42
CA VAL A 409 3.08 15.46 -6.11
C VAL A 409 2.32 15.61 -7.41
N LYS A 410 1.27 14.81 -7.61
CA LYS A 410 0.52 14.80 -8.86
C LYS A 410 -0.97 15.04 -8.64
N ILE A 411 -1.54 15.86 -9.51
CA ILE A 411 -2.98 16.06 -9.64
C ILE A 411 -3.34 15.73 -11.08
N VAL A 412 -4.19 14.71 -11.27
CA VAL A 412 -4.64 14.27 -12.59
C VAL A 412 -6.17 14.24 -12.61
N ASN A 413 -6.78 15.20 -13.31
CA ASN A 413 -8.24 15.37 -13.31
C ASN A 413 -8.81 15.28 -14.73
N ALA A 414 -9.78 14.39 -14.93
CA ALA A 414 -10.58 14.31 -16.15
C ALA A 414 -12.07 14.44 -15.80
N TYR A 415 -12.78 15.46 -16.28
CA TYR A 415 -14.18 15.62 -15.85
C TYR A 415 -15.11 16.40 -16.76
N ILE A 416 -16.41 16.19 -16.53
CA ILE A 416 -17.50 17.06 -16.98
C ILE A 416 -17.95 17.90 -15.79
N GLY A 417 -17.94 19.22 -15.91
CA GLY A 417 -18.22 20.15 -14.82
C GLY A 417 -19.70 20.20 -14.40
N ALA A 418 -19.94 20.85 -13.27
CA ALA A 418 -21.30 21.01 -12.72
C ALA A 418 -22.24 21.72 -13.70
N SER A 419 -23.50 21.30 -13.74
CA SER A 419 -24.55 21.85 -14.60
C SER A 419 -24.24 21.86 -16.11
N ALA A 420 -23.15 21.21 -16.56
CA ALA A 420 -22.84 21.06 -17.98
C ALA A 420 -23.87 20.14 -18.65
N GLN A 421 -24.16 20.39 -19.92
CA GLN A 421 -25.04 19.55 -20.73
C GLN A 421 -24.23 18.97 -21.87
N VAL A 422 -24.05 17.66 -21.86
CA VAL A 422 -23.16 16.95 -22.80
C VAL A 422 -23.91 15.82 -23.47
N ARG A 423 -23.80 15.76 -24.80
CA ARG A 423 -24.40 14.70 -25.60
C ARG A 423 -23.38 14.02 -26.52
N ALA A 424 -23.53 12.73 -26.69
CA ALA A 424 -22.82 11.95 -27.71
C ALA A 424 -23.77 10.93 -28.34
N VAL A 425 -23.50 10.50 -29.57
CA VAL A 425 -24.26 9.40 -30.19
C VAL A 425 -23.59 8.06 -29.86
N LYS A 426 -22.25 8.00 -29.93
CA LYS A 426 -21.50 6.75 -29.80
C LYS A 426 -21.00 6.50 -28.38
N ALA A 427 -20.21 7.38 -27.79
CA ALA A 427 -19.63 7.12 -26.47
C ALA A 427 -19.16 8.40 -25.78
N ILE A 428 -19.09 8.33 -24.45
CA ILE A 428 -18.43 9.33 -23.60
C ILE A 428 -17.37 8.62 -22.76
N ASN A 429 -16.11 9.00 -22.94
CA ASN A 429 -14.98 8.41 -22.20
C ASN A 429 -14.30 9.50 -21.37
N ILE A 430 -14.12 9.25 -20.08
CA ILE A 430 -13.44 10.13 -19.13
C ILE A 430 -12.34 9.31 -18.46
N LEU A 431 -11.08 9.65 -18.71
CA LEU A 431 -9.91 8.91 -18.23
C LEU A 431 -8.95 9.83 -17.50
N ALA A 432 -8.69 9.57 -16.23
CA ALA A 432 -7.60 10.15 -15.45
C ALA A 432 -6.61 9.05 -15.09
N LYS A 433 -5.34 9.17 -15.48
CA LYS A 433 -4.35 8.11 -15.30
C LYS A 433 -2.98 8.64 -14.88
N THR A 434 -2.36 8.02 -13.88
CA THR A 434 -0.93 8.19 -13.56
C THR A 434 -0.15 6.88 -13.68
N VAL A 435 1.08 6.94 -14.20
CA VAL A 435 2.05 5.83 -14.18
C VAL A 435 3.40 6.36 -13.68
N ASP A 436 3.84 5.82 -12.55
CA ASP A 436 5.02 6.27 -11.83
C ASP A 436 6.05 5.14 -11.70
N THR A 437 7.30 5.42 -12.09
CA THR A 437 8.44 4.52 -11.85
C THR A 437 9.56 5.30 -11.18
N VAL A 438 9.97 4.87 -9.99
CA VAL A 438 11.02 5.53 -9.22
C VAL A 438 12.10 4.52 -8.82
N VAL A 439 13.36 4.84 -9.14
CA VAL A 439 14.54 4.14 -8.67
C VAL A 439 15.45 5.13 -7.94
N SER A 440 15.69 4.88 -6.66
CA SER A 440 16.51 5.72 -5.79
C SER A 440 17.62 4.87 -5.16
N ILE A 441 18.87 5.20 -5.44
CA ILE A 441 20.04 4.46 -4.94
C ILE A 441 20.96 5.42 -4.17
N THR A 442 21.17 5.14 -2.89
CA THR A 442 22.06 5.93 -2.03
C THR A 442 23.16 5.09 -1.42
N ALA A 443 24.40 5.56 -1.52
CA ALA A 443 25.58 4.85 -1.03
C ALA A 443 26.51 5.78 -0.24
N GLY A 444 26.72 5.47 1.04
CA GLY A 444 27.52 6.29 1.96
C GLY A 444 28.76 5.59 2.47
N PHE A 445 29.94 5.84 1.87
CA PHE A 445 31.18 5.15 2.24
C PHE A 445 32.23 6.05 2.88
N ALA A 446 32.77 5.60 4.02
CA ALA A 446 33.89 6.25 4.70
C ALA A 446 34.97 5.24 5.12
N GLY A 447 36.25 5.61 4.98
CA GLY A 447 37.41 4.81 5.38
C GLY A 447 38.50 5.65 6.07
N ALA A 448 39.08 5.17 7.16
CA ALA A 448 40.14 5.87 7.91
C ALA A 448 41.05 4.92 8.71
N SER A 449 42.26 5.35 9.09
CA SER A 449 43.15 4.55 9.96
C SER A 449 42.80 4.62 11.45
N THR A 450 42.00 5.59 11.91
CA THR A 450 41.44 5.57 13.28
C THR A 450 39.91 5.51 13.31
N ALA A 451 39.17 6.52 12.82
CA ALA A 451 37.71 6.57 12.94
C ALA A 451 37.02 6.86 11.59
N ALA A 452 36.03 6.07 11.21
CA ALA A 452 35.24 6.28 10.00
C ALA A 452 33.73 6.30 10.30
N VAL A 453 33.00 7.27 9.74
CA VAL A 453 31.55 7.40 9.87
C VAL A 453 30.90 7.45 8.49
N GLY A 454 30.12 6.42 8.13
CA GLY A 454 29.41 6.30 6.85
C GLY A 454 27.89 6.38 7.01
N GLY A 455 27.20 7.24 6.26
CA GLY A 455 25.74 7.42 6.37
C GLY A 455 25.02 7.46 5.03
N SER A 456 23.84 6.87 4.92
CA SER A 456 23.02 6.87 3.71
C SER A 456 21.53 7.03 4.01
N VAL A 457 20.86 7.95 3.31
CA VAL A 457 19.42 8.24 3.51
C VAL A 457 18.69 8.27 2.18
N GLY A 458 17.81 7.29 1.96
CA GLY A 458 16.86 7.26 0.83
C GLY A 458 15.45 7.62 1.29
N ILE A 459 14.87 8.66 0.72
CA ILE A 459 13.50 9.10 1.03
C ILE A 459 12.67 9.16 -0.26
N LEU A 460 11.53 8.48 -0.28
CA LEU A 460 10.52 8.56 -1.32
C LEU A 460 9.18 9.02 -0.73
N ILE A 461 8.67 10.13 -1.23
CA ILE A 461 7.33 10.63 -0.91
C ILE A 461 6.56 10.72 -2.21
N VAL A 462 5.43 10.03 -2.30
CA VAL A 462 4.50 10.10 -3.44
C VAL A 462 3.13 10.55 -2.92
N THR A 463 2.61 11.62 -3.48
CA THR A 463 1.27 12.13 -3.18
C THR A 463 0.51 12.32 -4.48
N ASN A 464 -0.41 11.42 -4.77
CA ASN A 464 -1.15 11.41 -6.02
C ASN A 464 -2.65 11.64 -5.76
N THR A 465 -3.27 12.53 -6.52
CA THR A 465 -4.72 12.74 -6.56
C THR A 465 -5.22 12.56 -7.99
N ILE A 466 -5.99 11.52 -8.24
CA ILE A 466 -6.52 11.14 -9.54
C ILE A 466 -8.05 11.19 -9.47
N GLN A 467 -8.68 11.98 -10.31
CA GLN A 467 -10.14 12.13 -10.30
C GLN A 467 -10.72 12.06 -11.72
N ALA A 468 -11.66 11.13 -11.92
CA ALA A 468 -12.47 11.04 -13.13
C ALA A 468 -13.95 11.20 -12.78
N TYR A 469 -14.66 12.21 -13.27
CA TYR A 469 -16.04 12.42 -12.81
C TYR A 469 -16.98 13.19 -13.75
N ILE A 470 -18.27 13.07 -13.45
CA ILE A 470 -19.34 13.94 -13.93
C ILE A 470 -19.82 14.80 -12.76
N GLY A 471 -19.87 16.12 -12.92
CA GLY A 471 -20.13 17.08 -11.84
C GLY A 471 -21.61 17.17 -11.43
N ASP A 472 -21.84 17.90 -10.34
CA ASP A 472 -23.18 18.05 -9.75
C ASP A 472 -24.17 18.70 -10.72
N ASN A 473 -25.41 18.20 -10.75
CA ASN A 473 -26.50 18.66 -11.62
C ASN A 473 -26.18 18.66 -13.13
N ALA A 474 -25.13 17.97 -13.57
CA ALA A 474 -24.82 17.83 -14.99
C ALA A 474 -25.87 16.94 -15.68
N VAL A 475 -26.15 17.21 -16.96
CA VAL A 475 -27.04 16.41 -17.80
C VAL A 475 -26.22 15.77 -18.90
N VAL A 476 -26.05 14.45 -18.83
CA VAL A 476 -25.18 13.71 -19.73
C VAL A 476 -25.97 12.60 -20.43
N PHE A 477 -25.96 12.59 -21.75
CA PHE A 477 -26.68 11.61 -22.55
C PHE A 477 -25.79 10.99 -23.62
N THR A 478 -25.83 9.66 -23.74
CA THR A 478 -25.29 8.95 -24.90
C THR A 478 -26.18 7.78 -25.31
N ASN A 479 -26.28 7.55 -26.62
CA ASN A 479 -26.94 6.36 -27.16
C ASN A 479 -26.07 5.10 -27.00
N GLY A 480 -24.76 5.23 -26.79
CA GLY A 480 -23.88 4.11 -26.47
C GLY A 480 -23.43 4.07 -25.02
N ASN A 481 -22.13 3.95 -24.77
CA ASN A 481 -21.56 3.68 -23.45
C ASN A 481 -20.97 4.95 -22.80
N ILE A 482 -20.94 4.98 -21.47
CA ILE A 482 -20.17 5.96 -20.68
C ILE A 482 -19.12 5.19 -19.86
N VAL A 483 -17.86 5.58 -19.99
CA VAL A 483 -16.73 5.01 -19.25
C VAL A 483 -16.04 6.12 -18.47
N ILE A 484 -15.91 5.96 -17.16
CA ILE A 484 -15.24 6.88 -16.23
C ILE A 484 -14.18 6.07 -15.48
N GLU A 485 -12.91 6.29 -15.80
CA GLU A 485 -11.77 5.54 -15.23
C GLU A 485 -10.78 6.49 -14.55
N ALA A 486 -10.49 6.24 -13.28
CA ALA A 486 -9.41 6.83 -12.50
C ALA A 486 -8.39 5.74 -12.15
N LEU A 487 -7.15 5.86 -12.64
CA LEU A 487 -6.13 4.81 -12.57
C LEU A 487 -4.80 5.34 -11.99
N SER A 488 -4.20 4.61 -11.05
CA SER A 488 -2.89 4.93 -10.47
C SER A 488 -1.99 3.70 -10.44
N ASP A 489 -0.82 3.79 -11.09
CA ASP A 489 0.18 2.73 -11.12
C ASP A 489 1.52 3.25 -10.58
N LEU A 490 2.06 2.63 -9.54
CA LEU A 490 3.35 2.97 -8.95
C LEU A 490 4.28 1.76 -8.86
N VAL A 491 5.50 1.91 -9.38
CA VAL A 491 6.63 1.01 -9.12
C VAL A 491 7.76 1.80 -8.48
N ALA A 492 8.18 1.40 -7.28
CA ALA A 492 9.21 2.09 -6.53
C ALA A 492 10.31 1.14 -6.03
N VAL A 493 11.56 1.52 -6.22
CA VAL A 493 12.74 0.83 -5.67
C VAL A 493 13.60 1.83 -4.93
N VAL A 494 13.74 1.66 -3.60
CA VAL A 494 14.55 2.51 -2.74
C VAL A 494 15.65 1.66 -2.11
N LEU A 495 16.90 1.94 -2.47
CA LEU A 495 18.09 1.24 -1.98
C LEU A 495 18.97 2.20 -1.20
N ALA A 496 19.18 1.95 0.09
CA ALA A 496 20.06 2.75 0.94
C ALA A 496 21.16 1.89 1.56
N GLY A 497 22.41 2.10 1.14
CA GLY A 497 23.59 1.39 1.61
C GLY A 497 24.61 2.29 2.28
N SER A 498 25.23 1.88 3.38
CA SER A 498 26.37 2.59 3.98
C SER A 498 27.49 1.66 4.43
N GLY A 499 28.72 2.19 4.47
CA GLY A 499 29.88 1.49 4.98
C GLY A 499 30.89 2.41 5.65
N GLY A 500 31.35 2.03 6.84
CA GLY A 500 32.31 2.78 7.65
C GLY A 500 33.44 1.88 8.14
N TYR A 501 34.65 2.06 7.61
CA TYR A 501 35.82 1.23 7.92
C TYR A 501 36.92 2.05 8.61
N GLY A 502 37.05 1.90 9.92
CA GLY A 502 38.05 2.61 10.73
C GLY A 502 39.04 1.67 11.41
N GLY A 503 40.34 2.02 11.45
CA GLY A 503 41.33 1.18 12.13
C GLY A 503 41.12 1.04 13.64
N SER A 504 40.38 1.94 14.30
CA SER A 504 39.94 1.81 15.70
C SER A 504 38.41 1.80 15.82
N ALA A 505 37.69 2.72 15.17
CA ALA A 505 36.23 2.80 15.25
C ALA A 505 35.56 2.95 13.88
N GLY A 506 34.59 2.10 13.56
CA GLY A 506 33.73 2.22 12.37
C GLY A 506 32.28 2.41 12.80
N VAL A 507 31.64 3.50 12.37
CA VAL A 507 30.22 3.77 12.64
C VAL A 507 29.50 3.95 11.32
N GLY A 508 28.27 3.45 11.20
CA GLY A 508 27.46 3.80 10.06
C GLY A 508 25.98 3.48 10.21
N GLY A 509 25.21 4.22 9.42
CA GLY A 509 23.77 4.26 9.51
C GLY A 509 23.13 4.32 8.13
N SER A 510 22.10 3.52 7.91
CA SER A 510 21.29 3.60 6.70
C SER A 510 19.82 3.79 7.06
N LEU A 511 19.13 4.67 6.33
CA LEU A 511 17.71 4.94 6.49
C LEU A 511 17.01 4.87 5.12
N GLY A 512 15.95 4.08 5.03
CA GLY A 512 15.03 4.04 3.90
C GLY A 512 13.62 4.41 4.36
N VAL A 513 13.08 5.51 3.84
CA VAL A 513 11.70 5.94 4.13
C VAL A 513 10.89 5.99 2.85
N THR A 514 9.73 5.35 2.85
CA THR A 514 8.74 5.46 1.78
C THR A 514 7.40 5.88 2.35
N THR A 515 6.82 6.96 1.81
CA THR A 515 5.47 7.43 2.16
C THR A 515 4.66 7.58 0.90
N ILE A 516 3.62 6.76 0.75
CA ILE A 516 2.71 6.77 -0.38
C ILE A 516 1.34 7.22 0.11
N ILE A 517 0.84 8.32 -0.46
CA ILE A 517 -0.50 8.83 -0.19
C ILE A 517 -1.21 8.96 -1.54
N SER A 518 -2.16 8.07 -1.82
CA SER A 518 -2.91 8.08 -3.07
C SER A 518 -4.40 8.31 -2.83
N THR A 519 -5.03 9.10 -3.69
CA THR A 519 -6.48 9.29 -3.71
C THR A 519 -6.97 9.14 -5.14
N VAL A 520 -7.70 8.07 -5.41
CA VAL A 520 -8.22 7.68 -6.74
C VAL A 520 -9.74 7.66 -6.68
N LEU A 521 -10.39 8.62 -7.35
CA LEU A 521 -11.85 8.80 -7.28
C LEU A 521 -12.48 8.74 -8.67
N ALA A 522 -13.45 7.86 -8.85
CA ALA A 522 -14.33 7.82 -10.03
C ALA A 522 -15.77 8.04 -9.60
N TYR A 523 -16.42 9.14 -10.02
CA TYR A 523 -17.76 9.42 -9.49
C TYR A 523 -18.72 10.20 -10.39
N ILE A 524 -20.00 10.14 -10.02
CA ILE A 524 -21.08 10.98 -10.56
C ILE A 524 -21.60 11.90 -9.45
N GLY A 525 -21.71 13.19 -9.77
CA GLY A 525 -22.05 14.28 -8.87
C GLY A 525 -23.50 14.27 -8.38
N GLN A 526 -23.75 15.06 -7.34
CA GLN A 526 -25.05 15.18 -6.69
C GLN A 526 -26.09 15.71 -7.67
N GLY A 527 -27.27 15.06 -7.73
CA GLY A 527 -28.37 15.50 -8.61
C GLY A 527 -28.08 15.43 -10.11
N ALA A 528 -26.97 14.82 -10.54
CA ALA A 528 -26.67 14.67 -11.96
C ALA A 528 -27.68 13.71 -12.64
N ASN A 529 -28.03 14.00 -13.89
CA ASN A 529 -28.90 13.15 -14.72
C ASN A 529 -28.07 12.53 -15.85
N VAL A 530 -27.79 11.24 -15.73
CA VAL A 530 -26.87 10.52 -16.63
C VAL A 530 -27.61 9.37 -17.32
N THR A 531 -27.56 9.32 -18.64
CA THR A 531 -28.16 8.24 -19.44
C THR A 531 -27.13 7.64 -20.40
N ALA A 532 -26.91 6.34 -20.29
CA ALA A 532 -26.00 5.55 -21.13
C ALA A 532 -26.72 4.32 -21.70
N LEU A 533 -27.28 4.40 -22.91
CA LEU A 533 -28.20 3.37 -23.43
C LEU A 533 -27.54 2.05 -23.88
N GLY A 534 -26.23 2.04 -24.15
CA GLY A 534 -25.48 0.83 -24.53
C GLY A 534 -25.80 0.27 -25.92
N ASN A 535 -26.39 1.06 -26.83
CA ASN A 535 -26.83 0.59 -28.16
C ASN A 535 -25.71 0.45 -29.20
N VAL A 536 -24.47 0.75 -28.85
CA VAL A 536 -23.27 0.58 -29.70
C VAL A 536 -22.43 -0.59 -29.20
N GLU A 537 -21.38 -0.96 -29.94
CA GLU A 537 -20.42 -2.03 -29.59
C GLU A 537 -20.01 -2.03 -28.10
N ALA A 538 -19.82 -3.23 -27.55
CA ALA A 538 -19.37 -3.41 -26.17
C ALA A 538 -17.96 -2.83 -25.98
N VAL A 539 -17.69 -2.32 -24.79
CA VAL A 539 -16.40 -1.75 -24.38
C VAL A 539 -15.74 -2.65 -23.34
N ASN A 540 -14.40 -2.68 -23.33
CA ASN A 540 -13.66 -3.36 -22.28
C ASN A 540 -13.72 -2.54 -20.99
N THR A 541 -14.40 -3.08 -19.98
CA THR A 541 -14.50 -2.49 -18.64
C THR A 541 -13.91 -3.45 -17.61
N PHE A 542 -13.48 -2.92 -16.47
CA PHE A 542 -12.95 -3.73 -15.38
C PHE A 542 -14.04 -4.61 -14.75
N THR A 543 -13.66 -5.84 -14.41
CA THR A 543 -14.58 -6.81 -13.75
C THR A 543 -14.65 -6.60 -12.23
N GLY A 544 -13.67 -5.91 -11.64
CA GLY A 544 -13.47 -5.84 -10.19
C GLY A 544 -12.57 -6.94 -9.61
N ALA A 545 -12.09 -7.87 -10.44
CA ALA A 545 -11.12 -8.87 -10.02
C ALA A 545 -9.67 -8.31 -10.07
N SER A 546 -8.79 -8.93 -9.26
CA SER A 546 -7.38 -8.54 -9.21
C SER A 546 -6.65 -8.70 -10.56
N GLY A 547 -5.57 -7.97 -10.77
CA GLY A 547 -4.72 -8.07 -11.95
C GLY A 547 -5.27 -7.36 -13.19
N LYS A 548 -6.13 -6.34 -13.00
CA LYS A 548 -6.72 -5.50 -14.07
C LYS A 548 -7.52 -6.31 -15.09
N ALA A 549 -8.24 -7.33 -14.62
CA ALA A 549 -9.13 -8.12 -15.46
C ALA A 549 -10.21 -7.24 -16.10
N LYS A 550 -10.40 -7.40 -17.42
CA LYS A 550 -11.40 -6.67 -18.21
C LYS A 550 -12.29 -7.64 -18.96
N GLU A 551 -13.53 -7.23 -19.21
CA GLU A 551 -14.46 -7.94 -20.07
C GLU A 551 -15.29 -6.98 -20.93
N LEU A 552 -15.90 -7.52 -21.98
CA LEU A 552 -16.75 -6.77 -22.89
C LEU A 552 -18.12 -6.54 -22.28
N ALA A 553 -18.51 -5.27 -22.18
CA ALA A 553 -19.76 -4.89 -21.53
C ALA A 553 -20.36 -3.60 -22.11
N ARG A 554 -21.63 -3.30 -21.79
CA ARG A 554 -22.38 -2.14 -22.35
C ARG A 554 -23.11 -1.36 -21.26
N GLY A 555 -23.10 -0.02 -21.32
CA GLY A 555 -23.80 0.83 -20.35
C GLY A 555 -22.91 1.86 -19.69
N LEU A 556 -23.01 1.97 -18.35
CA LEU A 556 -22.28 2.95 -17.53
C LEU A 556 -21.26 2.26 -16.63
N PHE A 557 -20.01 2.71 -16.73
CA PHE A 557 -18.87 2.13 -16.01
C PHE A 557 -18.12 3.21 -15.23
N LEU A 558 -18.03 3.05 -13.91
CA LEU A 558 -17.19 3.84 -13.01
C LEU A 558 -16.11 2.92 -12.44
N THR A 559 -14.85 3.27 -12.64
CA THR A 559 -13.73 2.49 -12.11
C THR A 559 -12.67 3.35 -11.46
N ALA A 560 -12.33 3.03 -10.21
CA ALA A 560 -11.15 3.50 -9.51
C ALA A 560 -10.19 2.31 -9.29
N TYR A 561 -8.94 2.42 -9.74
CA TYR A 561 -7.96 1.34 -9.63
C TYR A 561 -6.60 1.88 -9.17
N SER A 562 -6.05 1.37 -8.07
CA SER A 562 -4.69 1.65 -7.61
C SER A 562 -3.83 0.39 -7.59
N THR A 563 -2.58 0.50 -8.07
CA THR A 563 -1.56 -0.55 -7.97
C THR A 563 -0.23 0.00 -7.48
N GLU A 564 0.35 -0.61 -6.46
CA GLU A 564 1.65 -0.24 -5.92
C GLU A 564 2.57 -1.47 -5.78
N VAL A 565 3.78 -1.38 -6.34
CA VAL A 565 4.86 -2.35 -6.12
C VAL A 565 6.06 -1.61 -5.57
N ILE A 566 6.37 -1.85 -4.30
CA ILE A 566 7.37 -1.10 -3.55
C ILE A 566 8.42 -2.06 -3.01
N VAL A 567 9.69 -1.80 -3.35
CA VAL A 567 10.84 -2.54 -2.86
C VAL A 567 11.76 -1.58 -2.12
N VAL A 568 11.97 -1.82 -0.83
CA VAL A 568 12.88 -1.03 0.01
C VAL A 568 13.96 -1.93 0.57
N THR A 569 15.21 -1.61 0.27
CA THR A 569 16.37 -2.33 0.82
C THR A 569 17.28 -1.35 1.54
N VAL A 570 17.50 -1.58 2.82
CA VAL A 570 18.35 -0.76 3.68
C VAL A 570 19.45 -1.63 4.25
N VAL A 571 20.69 -1.35 3.87
CA VAL A 571 21.86 -2.13 4.30
C VAL A 571 22.95 -1.27 4.91
N SER A 572 23.59 -1.76 5.96
CA SER A 572 24.74 -1.07 6.55
C SER A 572 25.80 -2.08 7.02
N GLY A 573 27.07 -1.83 6.69
CA GLY A 573 28.17 -2.75 7.01
C GLY A 573 29.42 -2.01 7.49
N GLN A 574 29.86 -2.28 8.71
CA GLN A 574 30.90 -1.49 9.37
C GLN A 574 31.97 -2.37 10.03
N GLY A 575 33.21 -1.89 9.97
CA GLY A 575 34.39 -2.58 10.49
C GLY A 575 35.29 -1.63 11.30
N GLY A 576 35.54 -1.97 12.56
CA GLY A 576 36.44 -1.22 13.45
C GLY A 576 37.49 -2.09 14.13
N GLY A 577 38.74 -1.66 14.24
CA GLY A 577 39.76 -2.44 14.97
C GLY A 577 39.52 -2.55 16.49
N SER A 578 38.72 -1.64 17.07
CA SER A 578 38.25 -1.68 18.46
C SER A 578 36.72 -1.75 18.53
N ALA A 579 36.00 -0.85 17.85
CA ALA A 579 34.53 -0.79 17.91
C ALA A 579 33.88 -0.66 16.53
N GLY A 580 32.87 -1.49 16.24
CA GLY A 580 32.04 -1.41 15.03
C GLY A 580 30.57 -1.20 15.39
N VAL A 581 29.95 -0.11 14.92
CA VAL A 581 28.53 0.20 15.19
C VAL A 581 27.78 0.35 13.87
N ALA A 582 26.70 -0.41 13.74
CA ALA A 582 25.87 -0.51 12.55
C ALA A 582 24.40 -0.27 12.92
N VAL A 583 23.70 0.59 12.20
CA VAL A 583 22.24 0.78 12.36
C VAL A 583 21.56 0.87 11.00
N SER A 584 20.49 0.12 10.80
CA SER A 584 19.67 0.20 9.59
C SER A 584 18.20 0.35 9.95
N VAL A 585 17.50 1.31 9.33
CA VAL A 585 16.08 1.56 9.58
C VAL A 585 15.30 1.63 8.28
N GLY A 586 14.24 0.82 8.16
CA GLY A 586 13.21 0.90 7.15
C GLY A 586 11.92 1.43 7.75
N ALA A 587 11.29 2.42 7.12
CA ALA A 587 9.99 2.96 7.54
C ALA A 587 9.10 3.21 6.33
N ASN A 588 7.97 2.50 6.27
CA ASN A 588 7.08 2.49 5.12
C ASN A 588 5.66 2.80 5.57
N VAL A 589 5.05 3.82 4.98
CA VAL A 589 3.66 4.21 5.23
C VAL A 589 2.94 4.25 3.89
N ILE A 590 1.86 3.50 3.77
CA ILE A 590 1.01 3.46 2.58
C ILE A 590 -0.40 3.80 3.03
N ARG A 591 -0.92 4.90 2.50
CA ARG A 591 -2.27 5.36 2.75
C ARG A 591 -3.00 5.64 1.45
N ASN A 592 -3.96 4.79 1.11
CA ASN A 592 -4.71 4.90 -0.12
C ASN A 592 -6.20 5.07 0.12
N ILE A 593 -6.83 5.91 -0.70
CA ILE A 593 -8.28 6.03 -0.83
C ILE A 593 -8.63 5.75 -2.28
N THR A 594 -9.35 4.66 -2.53
CA THR A 594 -9.76 4.22 -3.86
C THR A 594 -11.28 4.05 -3.89
N GLU A 595 -12.00 4.96 -4.56
CA GLU A 595 -13.47 5.00 -4.50
C GLU A 595 -14.15 5.17 -5.87
N ALA A 596 -15.17 4.34 -6.10
CA ALA A 596 -16.09 4.47 -7.22
C ALA A 596 -17.52 4.71 -6.70
N PHE A 597 -18.12 5.87 -6.97
CA PHE A 597 -19.39 6.19 -6.33
C PHE A 597 -20.36 7.09 -7.11
N ILE A 598 -21.63 6.99 -6.76
CA ILE A 598 -22.70 7.88 -7.23
C ILE A 598 -23.18 8.72 -6.04
N LYS A 599 -23.14 10.05 -6.16
CA LYS A 599 -23.57 10.96 -5.09
C LYS A 599 -25.09 11.06 -4.95
N ALA A 600 -25.49 11.69 -3.85
CA ALA A 600 -26.89 11.78 -3.43
C ALA A 600 -27.81 12.37 -4.52
N ASN A 601 -29.04 11.87 -4.60
CA ASN A 601 -30.08 12.31 -5.54
C ASN A 601 -29.71 12.26 -7.04
N ALA A 602 -28.60 11.64 -7.42
CA ALA A 602 -28.27 11.43 -8.82
C ALA A 602 -29.27 10.47 -9.47
N VAL A 603 -29.58 10.69 -10.74
CA VAL A 603 -30.54 9.90 -11.51
C VAL A 603 -29.83 9.26 -12.69
N ILE A 604 -29.70 7.94 -12.64
CA ILE A 604 -29.00 7.14 -13.65
C ILE A 604 -30.03 6.35 -14.46
N ASN A 605 -30.01 6.54 -15.77
CA ASN A 605 -30.86 5.83 -16.73
C ASN A 605 -32.35 5.92 -16.39
N GLN A 606 -32.84 7.11 -16.04
CA GLN A 606 -34.25 7.32 -15.66
C GLN A 606 -35.22 6.74 -16.70
N ASN A 607 -34.96 6.98 -17.98
CA ASN A 607 -35.67 6.38 -19.10
C ASN A 607 -34.71 5.51 -19.91
N ASN A 608 -34.76 4.20 -19.66
CA ASN A 608 -33.97 3.20 -20.38
C ASN A 608 -34.82 2.31 -21.32
N ALA A 609 -36.01 2.77 -21.73
CA ALA A 609 -36.90 1.96 -22.58
C ALA A 609 -36.26 1.59 -23.93
N ALA A 610 -35.43 2.49 -24.48
CA ALA A 610 -34.68 2.30 -25.73
C ALA A 610 -33.24 1.78 -25.51
N ALA A 611 -32.89 1.34 -24.29
CA ALA A 611 -31.57 0.81 -24.00
C ALA A 611 -31.39 -0.63 -24.51
N HIS A 612 -30.15 -1.00 -24.78
CA HIS A 612 -29.77 -2.35 -25.17
C HIS A 612 -30.08 -3.35 -24.04
N ALA A 613 -30.45 -4.59 -24.38
CA ALA A 613 -30.78 -5.62 -23.38
C ALA A 613 -29.63 -5.91 -22.42
N ALA A 614 -28.39 -5.80 -22.90
CA ALA A 614 -27.16 -5.96 -22.10
C ALA A 614 -26.67 -4.67 -21.40
N GLN A 615 -27.50 -3.61 -21.27
CA GLN A 615 -27.11 -2.37 -20.59
C GLN A 615 -27.04 -2.56 -19.07
N GLU A 616 -25.86 -2.34 -18.51
CA GLU A 616 -25.56 -2.48 -17.07
C GLU A 616 -24.98 -1.19 -16.48
N VAL A 617 -24.94 -1.16 -15.15
CA VAL A 617 -24.28 -0.10 -14.36
C VAL A 617 -23.28 -0.76 -13.43
N ARG A 618 -21.99 -0.40 -13.54
CA ARG A 618 -20.94 -0.96 -12.68
C ARG A 618 -20.11 0.11 -12.01
N LEU A 619 -19.92 -0.05 -10.71
CA LEU A 619 -19.00 0.71 -9.86
C LEU A 619 -17.94 -0.26 -9.34
N VAL A 620 -16.68 0.00 -9.67
CA VAL A 620 -15.55 -0.88 -9.34
C VAL A 620 -14.45 -0.07 -8.67
N ALA A 621 -14.06 -0.48 -7.47
CA ALA A 621 -12.92 0.06 -6.73
C ALA A 621 -11.94 -1.08 -6.40
N VAL A 622 -10.69 -0.99 -6.87
CA VAL A 622 -9.66 -2.02 -6.64
C VAL A 622 -8.36 -1.38 -6.18
N ASP A 623 -7.80 -1.86 -5.08
CA ASP A 623 -6.52 -1.41 -4.53
C ASP A 623 -5.58 -2.60 -4.29
N GLU A 624 -4.44 -2.65 -4.97
CA GLU A 624 -3.47 -3.74 -4.87
C GLU A 624 -2.09 -3.22 -4.49
N THR A 625 -1.55 -3.65 -3.35
CA THR A 625 -0.18 -3.30 -2.94
C THR A 625 0.68 -4.53 -2.68
N VAL A 626 1.91 -4.46 -3.18
CA VAL A 626 3.01 -5.35 -2.80
C VAL A 626 4.12 -4.50 -2.18
N LEU A 627 4.38 -4.68 -0.88
CA LEU A 627 5.48 -4.06 -0.17
C LEU A 627 6.51 -5.12 0.21
N THR A 628 7.74 -4.96 -0.27
CA THR A 628 8.89 -5.79 0.12
C THR A 628 9.96 -4.94 0.77
N THR A 629 10.29 -5.25 2.01
CA THR A 629 11.25 -4.51 2.80
C THR A 629 12.33 -5.45 3.33
N VAL A 630 13.59 -5.08 3.08
CA VAL A 630 14.76 -5.82 3.56
C VAL A 630 15.69 -4.85 4.27
N VAL A 631 15.77 -4.98 5.59
CA VAL A 631 16.64 -4.20 6.45
C VAL A 631 17.71 -5.13 7.00
N GLY A 632 18.94 -5.01 6.49
CA GLY A 632 20.05 -5.89 6.84
C GLY A 632 21.25 -5.10 7.35
N MET A 633 22.05 -5.69 8.24
CA MET A 633 23.26 -5.02 8.68
C MET A 633 24.28 -5.89 9.43
N LEU A 634 25.53 -5.43 9.47
CA LEU A 634 26.67 -6.10 10.09
C LEU A 634 27.59 -5.11 10.83
N GLY A 635 27.61 -5.18 12.17
CA GLY A 635 28.53 -4.41 13.03
C GLY A 635 29.70 -5.27 13.53
N ALA A 636 30.89 -5.14 12.93
CA ALA A 636 32.07 -5.90 13.33
C ALA A 636 33.16 -5.01 13.99
N GLY A 637 33.55 -5.32 15.22
CA GLY A 637 34.59 -4.61 15.98
C GLY A 637 35.62 -5.54 16.63
N GLY A 638 36.90 -5.14 16.68
CA GLY A 638 37.95 -5.97 17.29
C GLY A 638 37.80 -6.16 18.82
N SER A 639 37.10 -5.27 19.52
CA SER A 639 36.72 -5.42 20.94
C SER A 639 35.20 -5.43 21.12
N ALA A 640 34.45 -4.52 20.50
CA ALA A 640 33.00 -4.43 20.62
C ALA A 640 32.28 -4.28 19.27
N GLY A 641 31.29 -5.12 19.00
CA GLY A 641 30.40 -5.00 17.83
C GLY A 641 28.98 -4.69 18.28
N VAL A 642 28.34 -3.68 17.68
CA VAL A 642 26.94 -3.35 17.91
C VAL A 642 26.20 -3.34 16.59
N GLY A 643 25.03 -3.97 16.57
CA GLY A 643 24.18 -3.91 15.41
C GLY A 643 22.67 -3.87 15.67
N ALA A 644 21.99 -2.84 15.16
CA ALA A 644 20.53 -2.66 15.35
C ALA A 644 19.77 -2.45 14.03
N ALA A 645 18.87 -3.38 13.69
CA ALA A 645 18.02 -3.28 12.50
C ALA A 645 16.56 -3.06 12.89
N SER A 646 15.87 -2.11 12.26
CA SER A 646 14.45 -1.87 12.50
C SER A 646 13.71 -1.72 11.18
N ASP A 647 12.60 -2.42 11.03
CA ASP A 647 11.69 -2.24 9.92
C ASP A 647 10.28 -2.00 10.44
N THR A 648 9.60 -1.01 9.86
CA THR A 648 8.22 -0.67 10.21
C THR A 648 7.43 -0.44 8.94
N GLY A 649 6.36 -1.20 8.74
CA GLY A 649 5.39 -0.99 7.67
C GLY A 649 3.99 -0.72 8.22
N VAL A 650 3.36 0.33 7.75
CA VAL A 650 1.96 0.67 8.08
C VAL A 650 1.19 0.83 6.77
N MET A 651 0.16 0.00 6.58
CA MET A 651 -0.77 0.06 5.46
C MET A 651 -2.16 0.38 5.99
N VAL A 652 -2.70 1.53 5.59
CA VAL A 652 -4.06 1.97 5.95
C VAL A 652 -4.80 2.32 4.67
N LYS A 653 -5.77 1.50 4.27
CA LYS A 653 -6.44 1.67 2.97
C LYS A 653 -7.94 1.78 3.11
N THR A 654 -8.55 2.54 2.22
CA THR A 654 -10.00 2.65 2.10
C THR A 654 -10.41 2.40 0.66
N THR A 655 -11.08 1.28 0.41
CA THR A 655 -11.53 0.86 -0.92
C THR A 655 -13.05 0.74 -0.94
N ARG A 656 -13.74 1.61 -1.67
CA ARG A 656 -15.22 1.69 -1.58
C ARG A 656 -15.93 1.81 -2.93
N ALA A 657 -16.97 1.01 -3.11
CA ALA A 657 -17.91 1.14 -4.22
C ALA A 657 -19.31 1.43 -3.66
N TYR A 658 -19.86 2.63 -3.89
CA TYR A 658 -21.11 2.99 -3.21
C TYR A 658 -22.05 3.95 -3.94
N ILE A 659 -23.32 3.91 -3.54
CA ILE A 659 -24.36 4.84 -4.01
C ILE A 659 -24.91 5.59 -2.80
N GLN A 660 -24.85 6.92 -2.81
CA GLN A 660 -25.32 7.77 -1.72
C GLN A 660 -26.84 8.01 -1.73
N ASP A 661 -27.31 8.62 -0.65
CA ASP A 661 -28.72 8.81 -0.30
C ASP A 661 -29.61 9.36 -1.43
N GLY A 662 -30.80 8.78 -1.59
CA GLY A 662 -31.83 9.26 -2.51
C GLY A 662 -31.53 9.09 -4.01
N ALA A 663 -30.39 8.49 -4.40
CA ALA A 663 -30.07 8.24 -5.79
C ALA A 663 -30.99 7.17 -6.41
N THR A 664 -31.23 7.27 -7.73
CA THR A 664 -32.02 6.30 -8.51
C THR A 664 -31.17 5.71 -9.62
N VAL A 665 -31.10 4.38 -9.71
CA VAL A 665 -30.32 3.66 -10.73
C VAL A 665 -31.17 2.58 -11.39
N ASN A 666 -31.28 2.64 -12.73
CA ASN A 666 -31.96 1.61 -13.53
C ASN A 666 -30.99 0.94 -14.52
N ALA A 667 -31.10 -0.38 -14.69
CA ALA A 667 -30.34 -1.17 -15.66
C ALA A 667 -31.22 -2.18 -16.41
N LYS A 668 -30.88 -2.51 -17.67
CA LYS A 668 -31.55 -3.57 -18.46
C LYS A 668 -30.91 -4.95 -18.32
N ASN A 669 -29.69 -5.01 -17.79
CA ASN A 669 -29.01 -6.23 -17.39
C ASN A 669 -28.69 -6.15 -15.91
N ASP A 670 -27.45 -5.84 -15.52
CA ASP A 670 -26.97 -5.93 -14.14
C ASP A 670 -26.67 -4.57 -13.49
N ILE A 671 -26.72 -4.54 -12.15
CA ILE A 671 -26.12 -3.48 -11.32
C ILE A 671 -25.03 -4.13 -10.45
N LEU A 672 -23.78 -3.68 -10.57
CA LEU A 672 -22.64 -4.21 -9.81
C LEU A 672 -21.95 -3.10 -9.03
N LEU A 673 -21.78 -3.29 -7.72
CA LEU A 673 -20.86 -2.53 -6.88
C LEU A 673 -19.80 -3.51 -6.35
N SER A 674 -18.54 -3.29 -6.71
CA SER A 674 -17.43 -4.17 -6.34
C SER A 674 -16.27 -3.38 -5.74
N SER A 675 -15.87 -3.74 -4.52
CA SER A 675 -14.71 -3.20 -3.83
C SER A 675 -13.75 -4.34 -3.46
N LEU A 676 -12.49 -4.25 -3.87
CA LEU A 676 -11.46 -5.26 -3.64
C LEU A 676 -10.15 -4.63 -3.14
N SER A 677 -9.69 -5.05 -1.96
CA SER A 677 -8.37 -4.70 -1.43
C SER A 677 -7.48 -5.96 -1.40
N LYS A 678 -6.25 -5.86 -1.89
CA LYS A 678 -5.29 -6.96 -1.88
C LYS A 678 -3.90 -6.49 -1.48
N ASP A 679 -3.41 -7.04 -0.38
CA ASP A 679 -2.13 -6.66 0.20
C ASP A 679 -1.18 -7.84 0.36
N VAL A 680 0.07 -7.62 -0.05
CA VAL A 680 1.18 -8.52 0.23
C VAL A 680 2.31 -7.71 0.85
N HIS A 681 2.62 -7.98 2.12
CA HIS A 681 3.72 -7.35 2.83
C HIS A 681 4.75 -8.38 3.24
N VAL A 682 5.97 -8.24 2.73
CA VAL A 682 7.13 -9.05 3.13
C VAL A 682 8.14 -8.13 3.81
N SER A 683 8.32 -8.30 5.12
CA SER A 683 9.25 -7.53 5.94
C SER A 683 10.33 -8.43 6.52
N THR A 684 11.59 -8.11 6.23
CA THR A 684 12.76 -8.86 6.71
C THR A 684 13.76 -7.92 7.38
N ALA A 685 13.90 -8.04 8.71
CA ALA A 685 14.89 -7.30 9.51
C ALA A 685 15.95 -8.25 10.07
N ILE A 686 17.22 -8.05 9.71
CA ILE A 686 18.34 -8.91 10.14
C ILE A 686 19.50 -8.07 10.68
N GLY A 687 19.90 -8.34 11.92
CA GLY A 687 20.96 -7.64 12.63
C GLY A 687 22.05 -8.59 13.09
N PHE A 688 23.28 -8.38 12.60
CA PHE A 688 24.46 -9.13 13.06
C PHE A 688 25.48 -8.22 13.75
N ALA A 689 26.08 -8.73 14.82
CA ALA A 689 27.17 -8.08 15.55
C ALA A 689 28.31 -9.07 15.87
N ALA A 690 29.55 -8.66 15.66
CA ALA A 690 30.75 -9.46 15.99
C ALA A 690 31.77 -8.61 16.77
N GLY A 691 32.21 -9.07 17.94
CA GLY A 691 33.13 -8.33 18.83
C GLY A 691 34.17 -9.19 19.52
N GLY A 692 35.44 -8.78 19.60
CA GLY A 692 36.47 -9.60 20.29
C GLY A 692 36.21 -9.80 21.79
N SER A 693 35.53 -8.87 22.46
CA SER A 693 35.08 -8.97 23.85
C SER A 693 33.56 -8.99 23.98
N ALA A 694 32.84 -8.07 23.32
CA ALA A 694 31.39 -7.95 23.45
C ALA A 694 30.68 -7.77 22.09
N GLY A 695 29.56 -8.47 21.89
CA GLY A 695 28.71 -8.35 20.70
C GLY A 695 27.27 -8.11 21.11
N VAL A 696 26.63 -7.07 20.57
CA VAL A 696 25.22 -6.74 20.86
C VAL A 696 24.45 -6.58 19.56
N ALA A 697 23.44 -7.41 19.32
CA ALA A 697 22.56 -7.33 18.16
C ALA A 697 21.09 -7.16 18.58
N GLY A 698 20.35 -6.30 17.87
CA GLY A 698 18.91 -6.08 18.10
C GLY A 698 18.16 -5.97 16.80
N THR A 699 17.00 -6.63 16.69
CA THR A 699 16.10 -6.45 15.55
C THR A 699 14.65 -6.27 15.96
N VAL A 700 13.96 -5.39 15.23
CA VAL A 700 12.52 -5.14 15.37
C VAL A 700 11.89 -5.10 13.98
N ALA A 701 10.88 -5.93 13.74
CA ALA A 701 10.04 -5.88 12.54
C ALA A 701 8.59 -5.65 12.97
N VAL A 702 8.03 -4.49 12.64
CA VAL A 702 6.63 -4.14 12.93
C VAL A 702 5.89 -3.98 11.62
N SER A 703 4.72 -4.59 11.54
CA SER A 703 3.85 -4.47 10.38
C SER A 703 2.40 -4.36 10.80
N VAL A 704 1.72 -3.35 10.27
CA VAL A 704 0.31 -3.08 10.55
C VAL A 704 -0.44 -2.95 9.23
N VAL A 705 -1.55 -3.68 9.11
CA VAL A 705 -2.50 -3.57 8.00
C VAL A 705 -3.88 -3.26 8.59
N ALA A 706 -4.44 -2.13 8.20
CA ALA A 706 -5.75 -1.66 8.66
C ALA A 706 -6.58 -1.18 7.46
N ASN A 707 -7.28 -2.12 6.82
CA ASN A 707 -8.05 -1.84 5.61
C ASN A 707 -9.53 -1.64 5.92
N THR A 708 -10.18 -0.78 5.14
CA THR A 708 -11.63 -0.62 5.11
C THR A 708 -12.10 -0.86 3.68
N THR A 709 -12.79 -1.98 3.45
CA THR A 709 -13.32 -2.37 2.14
C THR A 709 -14.83 -2.43 2.19
N GLU A 710 -15.52 -1.54 1.47
CA GLU A 710 -16.99 -1.42 1.56
C GLU A 710 -17.69 -1.33 0.21
N SER A 711 -18.73 -2.14 0.03
CA SER A 711 -19.64 -2.06 -1.12
C SER A 711 -21.06 -1.81 -0.63
N PHE A 712 -21.63 -0.62 -0.86
CA PHE A 712 -22.88 -0.27 -0.19
C PHE A 712 -23.81 0.73 -0.88
N THR A 713 -25.04 0.79 -0.37
CA THR A 713 -25.99 1.87 -0.68
C THR A 713 -26.31 2.66 0.59
N GLY A 714 -26.52 3.97 0.43
CA GLY A 714 -27.00 4.88 1.48
C GLY A 714 -28.48 4.66 1.79
N THR A 715 -29.16 5.73 2.21
CA THR A 715 -30.56 5.70 2.63
C THR A 715 -31.50 6.21 1.52
N GLY A 716 -32.66 5.57 1.35
CA GLY A 716 -33.67 6.01 0.37
C GLY A 716 -33.25 5.84 -1.10
N VAL A 717 -32.28 4.97 -1.39
CA VAL A 717 -31.82 4.64 -2.74
C VAL A 717 -32.84 3.76 -3.45
N THR A 718 -33.06 4.01 -4.74
CA THR A 718 -33.86 3.15 -5.62
C THR A 718 -32.97 2.43 -6.64
N LEU A 719 -32.95 1.09 -6.61
CA LEU A 719 -32.22 0.26 -7.57
C LEU A 719 -33.20 -0.64 -8.33
N ASN A 720 -33.19 -0.59 -9.66
CA ASN A 720 -34.00 -1.47 -10.49
C ASN A 720 -33.17 -2.17 -11.58
N SER A 721 -33.11 -3.49 -11.53
CA SER A 721 -32.34 -4.33 -12.45
C SER A 721 -33.23 -5.35 -13.13
N GLN A 722 -33.10 -5.51 -14.45
CA GLN A 722 -33.83 -6.53 -15.20
C GLN A 722 -33.11 -7.90 -15.19
N ASN A 723 -31.93 -7.99 -14.58
CA ASN A 723 -31.24 -9.24 -14.25
C ASN A 723 -30.77 -9.20 -12.78
N ASN A 724 -29.47 -9.16 -12.50
CA ASN A 724 -28.93 -9.28 -11.14
C ASN A 724 -28.56 -7.93 -10.49
N ILE A 725 -28.47 -7.91 -9.17
CA ILE A 725 -27.85 -6.83 -8.39
C ILE A 725 -26.80 -7.46 -7.48
N THR A 726 -25.55 -7.00 -7.58
CA THR A 726 -24.44 -7.57 -6.80
C THR A 726 -23.68 -6.47 -6.06
N LEU A 727 -23.51 -6.65 -4.75
CA LEU A 727 -22.66 -5.85 -3.88
C LEU A 727 -21.58 -6.77 -3.32
N PHE A 728 -20.34 -6.61 -3.79
CA PHE A 728 -19.21 -7.45 -3.41
C PHE A 728 -18.11 -6.62 -2.75
N ALA A 729 -17.71 -6.99 -1.54
CA ALA A 729 -16.58 -6.41 -0.81
C ALA A 729 -15.60 -7.52 -0.42
N ALA A 730 -14.31 -7.38 -0.76
CA ALA A 730 -13.31 -8.37 -0.37
C ALA A 730 -11.97 -7.76 0.05
N ASP A 731 -11.42 -8.21 1.18
CA ASP A 731 -10.08 -7.86 1.66
C ASP A 731 -9.21 -9.12 1.77
N TYR A 732 -8.11 -9.15 1.01
CA TYR A 732 -7.16 -10.26 1.01
C TYR A 732 -5.78 -9.74 1.40
N ALA A 733 -5.32 -10.08 2.59
CA ALA A 733 -4.04 -9.58 3.08
C ALA A 733 -3.11 -10.73 3.49
N THR A 734 -1.86 -10.67 3.03
CA THR A 734 -0.80 -11.63 3.35
C THR A 734 0.41 -10.91 3.88
N MET A 735 0.90 -11.36 5.02
CA MET A 735 2.00 -10.74 5.73
C MET A 735 3.05 -11.78 6.10
N VAL A 736 4.30 -11.54 5.72
CA VAL A 736 5.46 -12.38 6.05
C VAL A 736 6.48 -11.52 6.78
N LEU A 737 6.64 -11.75 8.08
CA LEU A 737 7.61 -11.03 8.92
C LEU A 737 8.75 -11.97 9.29
N THR A 738 9.97 -11.49 9.07
CA THR A 738 11.19 -12.15 9.51
C THR A 738 12.03 -11.19 10.35
N ALA A 739 12.25 -11.51 11.62
CA ALA A 739 13.16 -10.78 12.49
C ALA A 739 14.27 -11.71 12.98
N GLY A 740 15.52 -11.43 12.60
CA GLY A 740 16.68 -12.26 12.94
C GLY A 740 17.78 -11.44 13.59
N SER A 741 18.26 -11.85 14.76
CA SER A 741 19.42 -11.21 15.41
C SER A 741 20.52 -12.24 15.71
N GLY A 742 21.78 -11.84 15.53
CA GLY A 742 22.93 -12.69 15.77
C GLY A 742 24.10 -11.92 16.38
N ALA A 743 24.60 -12.34 17.55
CA ALA A 743 25.73 -11.69 18.22
C ALA A 743 26.84 -12.68 18.58
N GLY A 744 28.06 -12.49 18.06
CA GLY A 744 29.24 -13.31 18.37
C GLY A 744 30.33 -12.53 19.10
N ALA A 745 30.85 -13.05 20.23
CA ALA A 745 31.96 -12.42 20.94
C ALA A 745 32.87 -13.33 21.78
N GLY A 746 34.09 -12.87 22.03
CA GLY A 746 35.08 -13.60 22.84
C GLY A 746 34.79 -13.65 24.35
N ALA A 747 34.01 -12.71 24.90
CA ALA A 747 33.54 -12.77 26.29
C ALA A 747 32.01 -12.83 26.39
N ALA A 748 31.26 -11.83 25.88
CA ALA A 748 29.80 -11.74 26.06
C ALA A 748 29.04 -11.41 24.77
N GLY A 749 28.03 -12.21 24.41
CA GLY A 749 27.14 -11.97 23.26
C GLY A 749 25.69 -11.78 23.70
N VAL A 750 25.02 -10.73 23.23
CA VAL A 750 23.59 -10.45 23.48
C VAL A 750 22.86 -10.23 22.16
N ALA A 751 21.79 -10.97 21.92
CA ALA A 751 20.95 -10.83 20.73
C ALA A 751 19.45 -10.81 21.10
N ALA A 752 18.68 -9.88 20.55
CA ALA A 752 17.23 -9.83 20.72
C ALA A 752 16.52 -9.57 19.38
N ALA A 753 15.47 -10.33 19.10
CA ALA A 753 14.63 -10.17 17.91
C ALA A 753 13.15 -10.06 18.27
N PHE A 754 12.45 -9.08 17.69
CA PHE A 754 11.03 -8.86 17.89
C PHE A 754 10.32 -8.77 16.54
N ALA A 755 9.19 -9.47 16.39
CA ALA A 755 8.28 -9.28 15.28
C ALA A 755 6.85 -9.04 15.78
N VAL A 756 6.20 -8.00 15.26
CA VAL A 756 4.83 -7.65 15.60
C VAL A 756 4.02 -7.49 14.32
N ALA A 757 2.97 -8.30 14.18
CA ALA A 757 2.01 -8.24 13.08
C ALA A 757 0.64 -7.85 13.63
N VAL A 758 0.06 -6.76 13.11
CA VAL A 758 -1.28 -6.29 13.49
C VAL A 758 -2.18 -6.22 12.25
N PHE A 759 -3.37 -6.81 12.35
CA PHE A 759 -4.45 -6.69 11.38
C PHE A 759 -5.67 -6.05 12.05
N ALA A 760 -6.18 -4.99 11.44
CA ALA A 760 -7.35 -4.25 11.89
C ALA A 760 -8.26 -3.93 10.69
N SER A 761 -8.78 -4.97 10.04
CA SER A 761 -9.54 -4.84 8.77
C SER A 761 -11.05 -4.85 8.98
N GLN A 762 -11.76 -4.09 8.16
CA GLN A 762 -13.23 -4.04 8.09
C GLN A 762 -13.70 -4.26 6.66
N THR A 763 -14.51 -5.30 6.44
CA THR A 763 -15.10 -5.64 5.14
C THR A 763 -16.62 -5.65 5.25
N LYS A 764 -17.31 -4.77 4.52
CA LYS A 764 -18.77 -4.63 4.60
C LYS A 764 -19.43 -4.55 3.24
N ALA A 765 -20.40 -5.42 2.98
CA ALA A 765 -21.27 -5.32 1.82
C ALA A 765 -22.72 -5.14 2.28
N TYR A 766 -23.42 -4.08 1.88
CA TYR A 766 -24.78 -3.88 2.38
C TYR A 766 -25.70 -2.99 1.55
N ILE A 767 -26.99 -3.31 1.63
CA ILE A 767 -28.05 -2.36 1.25
C ILE A 767 -28.39 -1.53 2.48
N GLY A 768 -28.35 -0.19 2.39
CA GLY A 768 -28.69 0.70 3.50
C GLY A 768 -30.18 0.69 3.88
N ASN A 769 -30.59 1.64 4.72
CA ASN A 769 -31.94 1.70 5.28
C ASN A 769 -32.96 2.33 4.31
N SER A 770 -34.22 1.94 4.42
CA SER A 770 -35.34 2.55 3.68
C SER A 770 -35.15 2.56 2.15
N ASN A 771 -34.41 1.59 1.61
CA ASN A 771 -34.13 1.50 0.17
C ASN A 771 -35.25 0.75 -0.55
N THR A 772 -35.44 1.04 -1.83
CA THR A 772 -36.33 0.26 -2.72
C THR A 772 -35.47 -0.43 -3.76
N VAL A 773 -35.39 -1.77 -3.72
CA VAL A 773 -34.48 -2.55 -4.58
C VAL A 773 -35.27 -3.66 -5.27
N ASN A 774 -35.26 -3.69 -6.59
CA ASN A 774 -35.95 -4.71 -7.38
C ASN A 774 -35.00 -5.33 -8.42
N ALA A 775 -34.86 -6.64 -8.40
CA ALA A 775 -34.07 -7.42 -9.37
C ALA A 775 -34.93 -8.57 -9.93
N ARG A 776 -34.89 -8.84 -11.23
CA ARG A 776 -35.56 -10.04 -11.78
C ARG A 776 -34.81 -11.34 -11.50
N GLY A 777 -33.49 -11.26 -11.41
CA GLY A 777 -32.59 -12.36 -11.07
C GLY A 777 -32.22 -12.32 -9.59
N VAL A 778 -30.92 -12.49 -9.31
CA VAL A 778 -30.39 -12.65 -7.96
C VAL A 778 -29.96 -11.30 -7.37
N ILE A 779 -30.21 -11.11 -6.08
CA ILE A 779 -29.57 -10.06 -5.27
C ILE A 779 -28.48 -10.72 -4.42
N ASP A 780 -27.23 -10.43 -4.74
CA ASP A 780 -26.04 -11.01 -4.13
C ASP A 780 -25.30 -9.96 -3.30
N ILE A 781 -25.14 -10.19 -2.00
CA ILE A 781 -24.41 -9.30 -1.07
C ILE A 781 -23.34 -10.14 -0.37
N PHE A 782 -22.07 -9.87 -0.69
CA PHE A 782 -20.93 -10.70 -0.30
C PHE A 782 -19.84 -9.86 0.35
N ALA A 783 -19.43 -10.24 1.55
CA ALA A 783 -18.29 -9.69 2.27
C ALA A 783 -17.30 -10.82 2.57
N ASP A 784 -16.11 -10.78 1.96
CA ASP A 784 -15.07 -11.81 2.09
C ASP A 784 -13.79 -11.21 2.69
N THR A 785 -13.32 -11.77 3.79
CA THR A 785 -12.08 -11.34 4.46
C THR A 785 -11.14 -12.52 4.59
N THR A 786 -9.86 -12.34 4.26
CA THR A 786 -8.83 -13.35 4.51
C THR A 786 -7.49 -12.72 4.88
N GLU A 787 -6.99 -13.10 6.05
CA GLU A 787 -5.68 -12.71 6.57
C GLU A 787 -4.76 -13.93 6.67
N ASN A 788 -3.59 -13.83 6.04
CA ASN A 788 -2.52 -14.81 6.16
C ASN A 788 -1.30 -14.16 6.83
N VAL A 789 -0.83 -14.72 7.94
CA VAL A 789 0.30 -14.18 8.69
C VAL A 789 1.36 -15.26 8.91
N ILE A 790 2.57 -15.01 8.44
CA ILE A 790 3.72 -15.88 8.65
C ILE A 790 4.78 -15.08 9.39
N THR A 791 5.10 -15.48 10.63
CA THR A 791 6.14 -14.82 11.43
C THR A 791 7.29 -15.78 11.70
N THR A 792 8.52 -15.36 11.41
CA THR A 792 9.75 -16.06 11.79
C THR A 792 10.61 -15.14 12.64
N VAL A 793 10.84 -15.50 13.90
CA VAL A 793 11.64 -14.70 14.85
C VAL A 793 12.77 -15.54 15.40
N ALA A 794 14.01 -15.11 15.22
CA ALA A 794 15.19 -15.86 15.64
C ALA A 794 16.21 -14.97 16.35
N GLY A 795 16.62 -15.36 17.55
CA GLY A 795 17.72 -14.75 18.30
C GLY A 795 18.88 -15.74 18.49
N GLY A 796 20.09 -15.35 18.11
CA GLY A 796 21.29 -16.19 18.26
C GLY A 796 22.43 -15.45 18.96
N SER A 797 23.03 -16.05 19.99
CA SER A 797 24.25 -15.48 20.60
C SER A 797 25.34 -16.52 20.90
N GLY A 798 26.60 -16.11 20.70
CA GLY A 798 27.79 -16.90 21.00
C GLY A 798 28.81 -16.08 21.79
N GLY A 799 29.08 -16.45 23.04
CA GLY A 799 29.99 -15.73 23.94
C GLY A 799 31.00 -16.65 24.63
N GLY A 800 32.29 -16.30 24.65
CA GLY A 800 33.30 -17.14 25.31
C GLY A 800 33.12 -17.29 26.84
N SER A 801 32.36 -16.40 27.49
CA SER A 801 31.95 -16.51 28.90
C SER A 801 30.43 -16.56 29.08
N ALA A 802 29.67 -15.66 28.45
CA ALA A 802 28.22 -15.59 28.60
C ALA A 802 27.49 -15.29 27.27
N GLY A 803 26.39 -15.97 26.98
CA GLY A 803 25.51 -15.70 25.84
C GLY A 803 24.05 -15.51 26.27
N VAL A 804 23.42 -14.41 25.86
CA VAL A 804 21.99 -14.15 26.09
C VAL A 804 21.29 -13.98 24.74
N ALA A 805 20.20 -14.71 24.49
CA ALA A 805 19.39 -14.54 23.29
C ALA A 805 17.89 -14.52 23.61
N GLY A 806 17.17 -13.60 22.97
CA GLY A 806 15.73 -13.43 23.10
C GLY A 806 15.03 -13.38 21.74
N SER A 807 13.86 -13.99 21.63
CA SER A 807 12.94 -13.76 20.51
C SER A 807 11.49 -13.64 20.99
N LEU A 808 10.72 -12.75 20.36
CA LEU A 808 9.30 -12.60 20.63
C LEU A 808 8.53 -12.29 19.34
N GLY A 809 7.57 -13.16 19.01
CA GLY A 809 6.56 -12.94 17.99
C GLY A 809 5.23 -12.52 18.62
N ILE A 810 4.61 -11.46 18.11
CA ILE A 810 3.26 -11.05 18.48
C ILE A 810 2.42 -10.90 17.22
N LYS A 811 1.24 -11.52 17.23
CA LYS A 811 0.24 -11.41 16.16
C LYS A 811 -1.08 -11.00 16.80
N VAL A 812 -1.62 -9.86 16.37
CA VAL A 812 -2.96 -9.39 16.79
C VAL A 812 -3.80 -9.25 15.54
N LEU A 813 -4.89 -10.00 15.44
CA LEU A 813 -5.81 -9.96 14.32
C LEU A 813 -7.19 -9.58 14.84
N SER A 814 -7.70 -8.45 14.35
CA SER A 814 -9.01 -7.92 14.67
C SER A 814 -9.75 -7.62 13.37
N THR A 815 -10.76 -8.40 13.03
CA THR A 815 -11.48 -8.28 11.75
C THR A 815 -12.98 -8.11 11.97
N THR A 816 -13.63 -7.42 11.05
CA THR A 816 -15.09 -7.30 11.01
C THR A 816 -15.59 -7.53 9.60
N THR A 817 -16.41 -8.56 9.40
CA THR A 817 -16.94 -8.98 8.11
C THR A 817 -18.47 -8.98 8.15
N GLN A 818 -19.13 -8.14 7.36
CA GLN A 818 -20.59 -7.99 7.45
C GLN A 818 -21.28 -7.93 6.08
N ALA A 819 -22.34 -8.72 5.92
CA ALA A 819 -23.21 -8.70 4.75
C ALA A 819 -24.67 -8.49 5.15
N TYR A 820 -25.33 -7.40 4.76
CA TYR A 820 -26.69 -7.16 5.27
C TYR A 820 -27.62 -6.34 4.37
N ILE A 821 -28.92 -6.44 4.66
CA ILE A 821 -29.96 -5.54 4.17
C ILE A 821 -30.43 -4.69 5.34
N GLY A 822 -30.38 -3.37 5.21
CA GLY A 822 -30.76 -2.41 6.24
C GLY A 822 -32.26 -2.42 6.55
N GLY A 823 -32.62 -1.82 7.68
CA GLY A 823 -34.00 -1.77 8.17
C GLY A 823 -34.93 -0.92 7.30
N LEU A 824 -36.22 -1.22 7.36
CA LEU A 824 -37.29 -0.57 6.59
C LEU A 824 -37.13 -0.60 5.06
N SER A 825 -36.18 -1.38 4.53
CA SER A 825 -35.98 -1.52 3.09
C SER A 825 -37.05 -2.42 2.46
N LEU A 826 -37.42 -2.08 1.23
CA LEU A 826 -38.40 -2.76 0.40
C LEU A 826 -37.66 -3.48 -0.74
N ILE A 827 -37.55 -4.80 -0.64
CA ILE A 827 -36.81 -5.63 -1.60
C ILE A 827 -37.78 -6.49 -2.41
N ASN A 828 -37.71 -6.39 -3.73
CA ASN A 828 -38.55 -7.08 -4.72
C ASN A 828 -40.05 -6.90 -4.50
N GLN A 829 -40.47 -5.66 -4.25
CA GLN A 829 -41.88 -5.32 -4.01
C GLN A 829 -42.63 -4.90 -5.29
N ASP A 830 -41.92 -4.69 -6.39
CA ASP A 830 -42.52 -4.33 -7.69
C ASP A 830 -42.82 -5.58 -8.54
N ILE A 831 -44.10 -5.80 -8.83
CA ILE A 831 -44.62 -6.92 -9.63
C ILE A 831 -44.04 -6.96 -11.06
N ALA A 832 -43.55 -5.84 -11.60
CA ALA A 832 -42.90 -5.81 -12.91
C ALA A 832 -41.57 -6.61 -12.93
N TYR A 833 -40.97 -6.81 -11.76
CA TYR A 833 -39.70 -7.53 -11.58
C TYR A 833 -39.89 -8.96 -11.07
N ASP A 834 -41.13 -9.37 -10.81
CA ASP A 834 -41.48 -10.68 -10.27
C ASP A 834 -41.18 -11.80 -11.28
N THR A 835 -40.22 -12.67 -10.96
CA THR A 835 -39.88 -13.86 -11.77
C THR A 835 -39.47 -15.05 -10.92
N ALA A 836 -39.68 -16.26 -11.43
CA ALA A 836 -39.32 -17.51 -10.76
C ALA A 836 -37.80 -17.69 -10.50
N THR A 837 -36.93 -16.82 -11.01
CA THR A 837 -35.48 -16.88 -10.79
C THR A 837 -34.99 -15.98 -9.66
N GLN A 838 -35.89 -15.24 -8.99
CA GLN A 838 -35.51 -14.33 -7.91
C GLN A 838 -34.99 -15.09 -6.68
N SER A 839 -33.73 -14.85 -6.32
CA SER A 839 -33.10 -15.31 -5.08
C SER A 839 -32.34 -14.16 -4.41
N ILE A 840 -32.09 -14.29 -3.11
CA ILE A 840 -31.34 -13.32 -2.32
C ILE A 840 -30.28 -14.06 -1.50
N ASN A 841 -29.01 -13.70 -1.65
CA ASN A 841 -27.89 -14.30 -0.94
C ASN A 841 -27.10 -13.24 -0.17
N LEU A 842 -26.96 -13.41 1.14
CA LEU A 842 -26.17 -12.54 2.03
C LEU A 842 -25.08 -13.37 2.71
N HIS A 843 -23.83 -13.22 2.28
CA HIS A 843 -22.73 -14.06 2.72
C HIS A 843 -21.62 -13.20 3.33
N ALA A 844 -21.26 -13.48 4.57
CA ALA A 844 -20.10 -12.93 5.26
C ALA A 844 -19.14 -14.07 5.60
N ASN A 845 -17.95 -14.06 5.00
CA ASN A 845 -16.94 -15.10 5.20
C ASN A 845 -15.64 -14.48 5.69
N ASP A 846 -15.16 -14.94 6.84
CA ASP A 846 -13.93 -14.48 7.45
C ASP A 846 -12.98 -15.66 7.66
N ARG A 847 -11.71 -15.49 7.26
CA ARG A 847 -10.72 -16.56 7.36
C ARG A 847 -9.36 -16.05 7.81
N VAL A 848 -8.91 -16.56 8.94
CA VAL A 848 -7.59 -16.27 9.50
C VAL A 848 -6.67 -17.48 9.41
N ILE A 849 -5.47 -17.29 8.87
CA ILE A 849 -4.41 -18.29 8.85
C ILE A 849 -3.14 -17.67 9.42
N THR A 850 -2.65 -18.22 10.53
CA THR A 850 -1.38 -17.79 11.12
C THR A 850 -0.40 -18.97 11.24
N VAL A 851 0.86 -18.72 10.91
CA VAL A 851 1.97 -19.65 11.11
C VAL A 851 3.12 -18.91 11.78
N ALA A 852 3.50 -19.36 12.96
CA ALA A 852 4.57 -18.74 13.72
C ALA A 852 5.71 -19.71 14.00
N LEU A 853 6.94 -19.23 13.83
CA LEU A 853 8.16 -19.89 14.27
C LEU A 853 8.98 -18.89 15.08
N ALA A 854 9.13 -19.14 16.38
CA ALA A 854 9.98 -18.33 17.25
C ALA A 854 11.09 -19.20 17.84
N GLY A 855 12.35 -18.76 17.78
CA GLY A 855 13.44 -19.52 18.37
C GLY A 855 14.61 -18.71 18.90
N ALA A 856 15.28 -19.27 19.90
CA ALA A 856 16.48 -18.69 20.48
C ALA A 856 17.56 -19.75 20.69
N ALA A 857 18.79 -19.46 20.25
CA ALA A 857 19.95 -20.34 20.38
C ALA A 857 21.13 -19.60 21.05
N THR A 858 21.64 -20.14 22.16
CA THR A 858 22.79 -19.56 22.88
C THR A 858 23.93 -20.55 23.09
N GLY A 859 25.17 -20.12 22.81
CA GLY A 859 26.40 -20.83 23.15
C GLY A 859 27.32 -20.00 24.04
N GLY A 860 27.45 -20.35 25.32
CA GLY A 860 28.25 -19.60 26.31
C GLY A 860 29.34 -20.45 26.98
N GLY A 861 30.60 -20.01 27.02
CA GLY A 861 31.67 -20.81 27.64
C GLY A 861 31.47 -21.11 29.14
N ALA A 862 30.82 -20.21 29.89
CA ALA A 862 30.42 -20.44 31.29
C ALA A 862 28.89 -20.45 31.48
N ALA A 863 28.14 -19.49 30.91
CA ALA A 863 26.68 -19.40 31.07
C ALA A 863 25.92 -19.06 29.78
N GLY A 864 24.74 -19.65 29.56
CA GLY A 864 23.87 -19.37 28.41
C GLY A 864 22.41 -19.20 28.83
N VAL A 865 21.75 -18.12 28.40
CA VAL A 865 20.33 -17.82 28.72
C VAL A 865 19.56 -17.56 27.43
N GLY A 866 18.65 -18.46 27.08
CA GLY A 866 17.74 -18.32 25.93
C GLY A 866 16.29 -18.13 26.39
N ALA A 867 15.58 -17.18 25.77
CA ALA A 867 14.13 -17.03 25.93
C ALA A 867 13.46 -16.83 24.57
N SER A 868 12.32 -17.49 24.34
CA SER A 868 11.52 -17.30 23.13
C SER A 868 10.03 -17.28 23.47
N GLY A 869 9.28 -16.40 22.82
CA GLY A 869 7.84 -16.28 22.99
C GLY A 869 7.13 -16.16 21.66
N ASP A 870 5.95 -16.75 21.56
CA ASP A 870 4.96 -16.40 20.53
C ASP A 870 3.61 -16.12 21.19
N VAL A 871 2.98 -15.01 20.81
CA VAL A 871 1.64 -14.63 21.25
C VAL A 871 0.79 -14.36 20.02
N THR A 872 -0.36 -15.02 19.95
CA THR A 872 -1.34 -14.85 18.87
C THR A 872 -2.70 -14.53 19.48
N VAL A 873 -3.26 -13.38 19.13
CA VAL A 873 -4.59 -12.93 19.52
C VAL A 873 -5.44 -12.78 18.27
N VAL A 874 -6.60 -13.45 18.22
CA VAL A 874 -7.53 -13.41 17.08
C VAL A 874 -8.92 -13.01 17.59
N ARG A 875 -9.51 -11.98 16.96
CA ARG A 875 -10.81 -11.39 17.27
C ARG A 875 -11.56 -11.09 15.98
N ASN A 876 -12.61 -11.84 15.70
CA ASN A 876 -13.32 -11.80 14.44
C ASN A 876 -14.81 -11.61 14.70
N GLN A 877 -15.38 -10.57 14.10
CA GLN A 877 -16.82 -10.36 14.11
C GLN A 877 -17.37 -10.60 12.71
N THR A 878 -18.13 -11.68 12.55
CA THR A 878 -18.73 -12.05 11.27
C THR A 878 -20.24 -12.01 11.38
N SER A 879 -20.93 -11.24 10.56
CA SER A 879 -22.39 -11.18 10.63
C SER A 879 -23.09 -11.07 9.29
N THR A 880 -24.24 -11.74 9.20
CA THR A 880 -25.18 -11.61 8.09
C THR A 880 -26.57 -11.33 8.62
N TYR A 881 -27.28 -10.35 8.07
CA TYR A 881 -28.63 -10.07 8.56
C TYR A 881 -29.56 -9.33 7.60
N ILE A 882 -30.86 -9.52 7.85
CA ILE A 882 -31.92 -8.64 7.34
C ILE A 882 -32.39 -7.77 8.50
N GLY A 883 -32.30 -6.45 8.35
CA GLY A 883 -32.54 -5.47 9.41
C GLY A 883 -34.02 -5.32 9.81
N ASP A 884 -34.23 -4.60 10.90
CA ASP A 884 -35.54 -4.41 11.53
C ASP A 884 -36.58 -3.78 10.58
N GLY A 885 -37.78 -4.35 10.56
CA GLY A 885 -38.89 -3.86 9.76
C GLY A 885 -38.68 -3.90 8.24
N ALA A 886 -37.61 -4.51 7.74
CA ALA A 886 -37.41 -4.70 6.30
C ALA A 886 -38.49 -5.65 5.73
N TRP A 887 -38.90 -5.41 4.48
CA TRP A 887 -39.80 -6.28 3.73
C TRP A 887 -39.05 -6.85 2.53
N VAL A 888 -38.77 -8.15 2.58
CA VAL A 888 -37.91 -8.87 1.64
C VAL A 888 -38.65 -10.06 1.04
N ASP A 889 -38.82 -10.06 -0.28
CA ASP A 889 -39.47 -11.16 -1.00
C ASP A 889 -38.53 -11.76 -2.08
N ALA A 890 -38.58 -13.07 -2.26
CA ALA A 890 -37.92 -13.79 -3.34
C ALA A 890 -38.80 -14.96 -3.81
N GLN A 891 -38.91 -15.17 -5.13
CA GLN A 891 -39.72 -16.27 -5.67
C GLN A 891 -39.07 -17.64 -5.53
N LYS A 892 -37.76 -17.69 -5.26
CA LYS A 892 -37.01 -18.93 -5.02
C LYS A 892 -36.42 -18.92 -3.62
N ASP A 893 -35.14 -18.60 -3.47
CA ASP A 893 -34.42 -18.81 -2.20
C ASP A 893 -34.01 -17.49 -1.53
N ILE A 894 -33.97 -17.50 -0.20
CA ILE A 894 -33.30 -16.48 0.62
C ILE A 894 -32.30 -17.18 1.53
N SER A 895 -31.01 -16.84 1.39
CA SER A 895 -29.90 -17.44 2.12
C SER A 895 -29.08 -16.40 2.85
N LEU A 896 -28.89 -16.60 4.15
CA LEU A 896 -28.02 -15.82 5.03
C LEU A 896 -26.94 -16.76 5.59
N ALA A 897 -25.67 -16.53 5.26
CA ALA A 897 -24.55 -17.29 5.79
C ALA A 897 -23.47 -16.38 6.43
N ALA A 898 -23.15 -16.62 7.70
CA ALA A 898 -22.00 -16.04 8.40
C ALA A 898 -21.02 -17.17 8.75
N LEU A 899 -19.82 -17.14 8.19
CA LEU A 899 -18.81 -18.19 8.31
C LEU A 899 -17.48 -17.59 8.80
N SER A 900 -16.90 -18.18 9.84
CA SER A 900 -15.61 -17.76 10.41
C SER A 900 -14.71 -18.99 10.58
N ASP A 901 -13.60 -19.03 9.84
CA ASP A 901 -12.62 -20.13 9.86
C ASP A 901 -11.24 -19.63 10.35
N LYS A 902 -10.74 -20.20 11.44
CA LYS A 902 -9.48 -19.76 12.08
C LYS A 902 -8.49 -20.92 12.17
N TYR A 903 -7.32 -20.75 11.58
CA TYR A 903 -6.20 -21.70 11.62
C TYR A 903 -4.99 -21.04 12.27
N VAL A 904 -4.72 -21.36 13.53
CA VAL A 904 -3.67 -20.72 14.34
C VAL A 904 -2.58 -21.70 14.72
N ASN A 905 -1.39 -21.52 14.13
CA ASN A 905 -0.28 -22.44 14.29
C ASN A 905 0.94 -21.72 14.87
N ALA A 906 1.51 -22.26 15.96
CA ALA A 906 2.72 -21.72 16.58
C ALA A 906 3.74 -22.82 16.90
N ALA A 907 5.02 -22.53 16.63
CA ALA A 907 6.14 -23.37 17.01
C ALA A 907 7.21 -22.53 17.72
N VAL A 908 7.57 -22.90 18.94
CA VAL A 908 8.53 -22.15 19.77
C VAL A 908 9.66 -23.07 20.22
N LEU A 909 10.90 -22.76 19.84
CA LEU A 909 12.07 -23.61 20.10
C LEU A 909 13.20 -22.85 20.79
N VAL A 910 13.64 -23.32 21.96
CA VAL A 910 14.78 -22.71 22.67
C VAL A 910 15.85 -23.76 22.97
N GLY A 911 17.09 -23.45 22.62
CA GLY A 911 18.25 -24.27 22.93
C GLY A 911 19.36 -23.44 23.60
N SER A 912 19.77 -23.81 24.81
CA SER A 912 20.95 -23.20 25.46
C SER A 912 22.03 -24.24 25.77
N GLY A 913 23.27 -23.96 25.33
CA GLY A 913 24.46 -24.78 25.61
C GLY A 913 25.52 -23.97 26.35
N ALA A 914 25.98 -24.44 27.51
CA ALA A 914 27.01 -23.75 28.28
C ALA A 914 27.98 -24.66 29.05
N GLY A 915 29.22 -24.20 29.26
CA GLY A 915 30.25 -24.96 29.98
C GLY A 915 30.03 -25.09 31.49
N ALA A 916 29.21 -24.23 32.12
CA ALA A 916 28.84 -24.35 33.54
C ALA A 916 27.32 -24.30 33.80
N ALA A 917 26.55 -23.34 33.26
CA ALA A 917 25.10 -23.26 33.52
C ALA A 917 24.24 -22.80 32.32
N GLY A 918 23.15 -23.50 31.99
CA GLY A 918 22.22 -23.15 30.90
C GLY A 918 20.79 -22.92 31.39
N ILE A 919 20.15 -21.82 30.96
CA ILE A 919 18.73 -21.51 31.20
C ILE A 919 18.01 -21.39 29.86
N ALA A 920 16.86 -22.04 29.69
CA ALA A 920 15.99 -21.92 28.53
C ALA A 920 14.53 -21.76 28.95
N GLY A 921 13.83 -20.76 28.40
CA GLY A 921 12.40 -20.56 28.62
C GLY A 921 11.65 -20.35 27.30
N SER A 922 10.61 -21.14 27.06
CA SER A 922 9.72 -20.95 25.91
C SER A 922 8.27 -20.75 26.34
N ILE A 923 7.61 -19.79 25.68
CA ILE A 923 6.21 -19.44 25.92
C ILE A 923 5.47 -19.45 24.58
N SER A 924 4.33 -20.11 24.52
CA SER A 924 3.35 -19.97 23.43
C SER A 924 1.99 -19.63 24.02
N ILE A 925 1.35 -18.60 23.48
CA ILE A 925 0.03 -18.17 23.87
C ILE A 925 -0.82 -17.99 22.61
N ILE A 926 -1.92 -18.74 22.54
CA ILE A 926 -2.95 -18.58 21.51
C ILE A 926 -4.23 -18.17 22.24
N ALA A 927 -4.76 -17.00 21.92
CA ALA A 927 -6.04 -16.49 22.41
C ALA A 927 -6.95 -16.19 21.22
N VAL A 928 -7.96 -17.03 21.01
CA VAL A 928 -8.99 -16.83 19.99
C VAL A 928 -10.28 -16.47 20.72
N GLY A 929 -10.82 -15.27 20.46
CA GLY A 929 -12.07 -14.78 21.05
C GLY A 929 -12.10 -14.56 22.57
N SER A 930 -11.02 -14.89 23.26
CA SER A 930 -10.88 -14.88 24.71
C SER A 930 -9.88 -13.80 25.14
N LEU A 931 -9.99 -13.34 26.39
CA LEU A 931 -9.12 -12.32 26.98
C LEU A 931 -8.31 -12.92 28.12
N PHE A 932 -7.20 -12.25 28.44
CA PHE A 932 -6.43 -12.49 29.65
C PHE A 932 -7.17 -11.90 30.86
N ASP A 933 -7.38 -12.69 31.92
CA ASP A 933 -7.85 -12.17 33.21
C ASP A 933 -6.71 -11.44 33.96
N GLY A 934 -7.02 -10.90 35.15
CA GLY A 934 -6.04 -10.19 35.99
C GLY A 934 -4.85 -11.07 36.38
N GLU A 935 -5.06 -12.38 36.52
CA GLU A 935 -4.01 -13.35 36.79
C GLU A 935 -3.14 -13.65 35.55
N ALA A 936 -3.72 -13.79 34.36
CA ALA A 936 -3.00 -14.07 33.12
C ALA A 936 -2.22 -12.86 32.60
N SER A 937 -2.77 -11.65 32.73
CA SER A 937 -2.08 -10.39 32.39
C SER A 937 -0.83 -10.15 33.26
N SER A 938 -0.86 -10.58 34.53
CA SER A 938 0.31 -10.55 35.41
C SER A 938 1.44 -11.51 34.98
N GLY A 939 1.09 -12.59 34.25
CA GLY A 939 2.03 -13.57 33.69
C GLY A 939 2.74 -13.10 32.41
N VAL A 940 2.13 -12.20 31.64
CA VAL A 940 2.75 -11.55 30.46
C VAL A 940 3.62 -10.35 30.85
N GLY A 941 3.43 -9.82 32.06
CA GLY A 941 4.23 -8.74 32.65
C GLY A 941 4.15 -7.42 31.87
N ASN A 942 5.23 -6.64 31.86
CA ASN A 942 5.29 -5.35 31.17
C ASN A 942 5.54 -5.45 29.64
N ALA A 943 5.41 -6.64 29.04
CA ALA A 943 5.69 -6.83 27.61
C ALA A 943 4.82 -5.95 26.68
N PRO A 944 3.50 -5.78 26.91
CA PRO A 944 2.67 -4.88 26.09
C PRO A 944 3.13 -3.41 26.17
N ALA A 945 3.50 -2.93 27.36
CA ALA A 945 4.00 -1.57 27.55
C ALA A 945 5.40 -1.36 26.93
N ALA A 946 6.25 -2.39 26.91
CA ALA A 946 7.53 -2.36 26.21
C ALA A 946 7.36 -2.36 24.69
N VAL A 947 6.41 -3.16 24.17
CA VAL A 947 6.08 -3.21 22.73
C VAL A 947 5.41 -1.91 22.29
N ASP A 948 4.50 -1.33 23.07
CA ASP A 948 3.96 0.01 22.81
C ASP A 948 5.04 1.07 22.88
N GLY A 949 6.06 0.91 23.72
CA GLY A 949 7.26 1.75 23.72
C GLY A 949 8.04 1.68 22.40
N GLU A 950 8.07 0.53 21.73
CA GLU A 950 8.69 0.35 20.41
C GLU A 950 7.75 0.78 19.25
N ILE A 951 6.44 0.54 19.37
CA ILE A 951 5.41 1.00 18.41
C ILE A 951 5.23 2.52 18.47
N SER A 952 5.34 3.16 19.63
CA SER A 952 5.26 4.63 19.80
C SER A 952 6.63 5.33 19.79
N GLY A 953 7.72 4.58 20.01
CA GLY A 953 9.09 5.08 20.04
C GLY A 953 9.59 5.50 18.65
N SER A 954 9.65 6.79 18.41
CA SER A 954 10.17 7.37 17.16
C SER A 954 11.72 7.35 17.16
N SER A 955 12.33 6.19 16.90
CA SER A 955 13.77 6.11 16.54
C SER A 955 14.07 6.88 15.24
N VAL A 956 13.06 7.03 14.39
CA VAL A 956 13.06 7.76 13.12
C VAL A 956 13.06 9.28 13.32
N GLY A 957 12.31 9.79 14.32
CA GLY A 957 12.03 11.22 14.47
C GLY A 957 13.23 12.12 14.78
N ASN A 958 14.27 11.58 15.43
CA ASN A 958 15.52 12.31 15.71
C ASN A 958 16.59 12.11 14.62
N MET A 959 16.38 11.18 13.69
CA MET A 959 17.27 10.91 12.54
C MET A 959 16.79 11.60 11.26
N LEU A 960 15.50 11.91 11.18
CA LEU A 960 14.93 12.78 10.16
C LEU A 960 15.32 14.24 10.46
N GLY A 961 16.11 14.85 9.58
CA GLY A 961 16.52 16.25 9.71
C GLY A 961 15.36 17.25 9.72
N ASN A 962 15.68 18.54 9.79
CA ASN A 962 14.74 19.61 10.14
C ASN A 962 13.95 20.15 8.93
N SER A 963 13.88 19.43 7.81
CA SER A 963 13.21 19.90 6.60
C SER A 963 11.69 19.82 6.73
N SER A 964 10.95 20.69 6.05
CA SER A 964 9.48 20.73 6.12
C SER A 964 8.82 19.41 5.71
N ALA A 965 9.44 18.67 4.77
CA ALA A 965 8.97 17.35 4.33
C ALA A 965 9.27 16.25 5.36
N ALA A 966 10.44 16.29 6.00
CA ALA A 966 10.81 15.37 7.08
C ALA A 966 9.93 15.56 8.33
N LEU A 967 9.53 16.82 8.63
CA LEU A 967 8.57 17.12 9.69
C LEU A 967 7.15 16.64 9.35
N GLN A 968 6.71 16.71 8.08
CA GLN A 968 5.45 16.12 7.65
C GLN A 968 5.47 14.59 7.70
N ALA A 969 6.55 13.96 7.23
CA ALA A 969 6.74 12.51 7.34
C ALA A 969 6.74 12.06 8.80
N LYS A 970 7.48 12.78 9.66
CA LYS A 970 7.47 12.57 11.12
C LYS A 970 6.06 12.72 11.71
N ALA A 971 5.34 13.80 11.39
CA ALA A 971 4.00 14.04 11.92
C ALA A 971 2.99 12.97 11.47
N THR A 972 3.12 12.49 10.23
CA THR A 972 2.28 11.41 9.69
C THR A 972 2.62 10.07 10.36
N ILE A 973 3.92 9.72 10.42
CA ILE A 973 4.42 8.49 11.06
C ILE A 973 4.03 8.43 12.54
N ASP A 974 4.27 9.51 13.29
CA ASP A 974 3.95 9.53 14.71
C ASP A 974 2.42 9.56 14.95
N GLY A 975 1.67 10.24 14.08
CA GLY A 975 0.20 10.32 14.15
C GLY A 975 -0.49 8.97 13.93
N GLU A 976 -0.07 8.22 12.90
CA GLU A 976 -0.63 6.89 12.60
C GLU A 976 -0.16 5.85 13.63
N ARG A 977 1.08 5.95 14.14
CA ARG A 977 1.62 5.02 15.17
C ARG A 977 0.96 5.17 16.55
N ALA A 978 0.57 6.39 16.93
CA ALA A 978 -0.04 6.66 18.24
C ALA A 978 -1.41 5.97 18.44
N GLY A 979 -2.10 5.59 17.36
CA GLY A 979 -3.37 4.85 17.40
C GLY A 979 -3.24 3.32 17.41
N LEU A 980 -2.01 2.79 17.33
CA LEU A 980 -1.71 1.36 17.11
C LEU A 980 -1.16 0.65 18.36
N GLY A 981 -1.27 1.30 19.52
CA GLY A 981 -0.86 0.70 20.79
C GLY A 981 -1.67 -0.56 21.07
N ILE A 982 -0.97 -1.66 21.33
CA ILE A 982 -1.57 -2.94 21.69
C ILE A 982 -1.85 -3.02 23.20
N SER A 983 -1.40 -2.07 24.03
CA SER A 983 -1.63 -2.15 25.48
C SER A 983 -3.11 -2.27 25.83
N ASP A 984 -4.01 -1.59 25.11
CA ASP A 984 -5.46 -1.71 25.35
C ASP A 984 -5.99 -3.13 25.04
N ASP A 985 -5.36 -3.84 24.09
CA ASP A 985 -5.69 -5.23 23.77
C ASP A 985 -5.34 -6.20 24.89
N PHE A 986 -4.42 -5.82 25.78
CA PHE A 986 -3.95 -6.61 26.92
C PHE A 986 -4.41 -6.06 28.29
N ALA A 987 -4.83 -4.79 28.38
CA ALA A 987 -5.13 -4.10 29.65
C ALA A 987 -6.62 -4.02 30.00
N ASN A 988 -7.51 -4.01 29.00
CA ASN A 988 -8.94 -3.86 29.24
C ASN A 988 -9.65 -5.23 29.23
N ALA A 989 -10.29 -5.59 30.33
CA ALA A 989 -11.27 -6.68 30.36
C ALA A 989 -12.44 -6.29 29.45
N SER A 990 -12.40 -6.69 28.18
CA SER A 990 -13.48 -6.40 27.25
C SER A 990 -14.77 -7.08 27.70
N THR A 991 -15.84 -6.28 27.69
CA THR A 991 -17.20 -6.71 27.98
C THR A 991 -17.71 -7.62 26.85
N VAL A 992 -17.51 -8.92 26.99
CA VAL A 992 -18.31 -10.03 26.41
C VAL A 992 -18.42 -10.18 24.87
N ALA A 993 -18.13 -9.23 23.98
CA ALA A 993 -18.57 -9.35 22.57
C ALA A 993 -17.59 -8.88 21.48
N LEU A 994 -16.57 -9.68 21.13
CA LEU A 994 -15.74 -9.42 19.92
C LEU A 994 -15.54 -10.64 19.00
N ASN A 995 -15.53 -11.88 19.50
CA ASN A 995 -15.71 -13.08 18.66
C ASN A 995 -17.19 -13.43 18.62
N ASN A 996 -17.85 -13.10 17.52
CA ASN A 996 -19.27 -13.37 17.38
C ASN A 996 -19.62 -13.59 15.91
N THR A 997 -20.06 -14.81 15.60
CA THR A 997 -20.53 -15.19 14.28
C THR A 997 -22.05 -15.26 14.30
N GLN A 998 -22.72 -14.31 13.66
CA GLN A 998 -24.19 -14.18 13.74
C GLN A 998 -24.88 -14.17 12.39
N ALA A 999 -25.99 -14.91 12.28
CA ALA A 999 -26.88 -14.86 11.14
C ALA A 999 -28.33 -14.64 11.60
N PHE A 1000 -29.00 -13.55 11.18
CA PHE A 1000 -30.34 -13.29 11.69
C PHE A 1000 -31.31 -12.51 10.81
N ILE A 1001 -32.59 -12.67 11.12
CA ILE A 1001 -33.68 -11.80 10.63
C ILE A 1001 -34.13 -10.90 11.78
N GLY A 1002 -34.11 -9.58 11.57
CA GLY A 1002 -34.36 -8.55 12.57
C GLY A 1002 -35.82 -8.41 13.02
N PHE A 1003 -36.03 -7.57 14.03
CA PHE A 1003 -37.32 -7.39 14.69
C PHE A 1003 -38.39 -6.88 13.72
N ASN A 1004 -39.57 -7.50 13.77
CA ASN A 1004 -40.72 -7.12 12.91
C ASN A 1004 -40.42 -7.15 11.40
N ALA A 1005 -39.32 -7.74 10.95
CA ALA A 1005 -39.03 -7.91 9.52
C ALA A 1005 -40.03 -8.88 8.88
N ARG A 1006 -40.31 -8.70 7.60
CA ARG A 1006 -41.19 -9.56 6.80
C ARG A 1006 -40.36 -10.18 5.68
N VAL A 1007 -40.20 -11.50 5.71
CA VAL A 1007 -39.32 -12.22 4.78
C VAL A 1007 -40.09 -13.38 4.15
N ASN A 1008 -40.23 -13.39 2.82
CA ASN A 1008 -40.93 -14.46 2.12
C ASN A 1008 -40.06 -15.09 1.01
N ALA A 1009 -39.77 -16.37 1.12
CA ALA A 1009 -39.08 -17.19 0.13
C ALA A 1009 -40.06 -18.17 -0.53
N GLY A 1010 -40.02 -18.29 -1.86
CA GLY A 1010 -40.87 -19.23 -2.59
C GLY A 1010 -40.45 -20.70 -2.42
N GLU A 1011 -39.17 -20.97 -2.17
CA GLU A 1011 -38.60 -22.28 -1.89
C GLU A 1011 -37.95 -22.29 -0.50
N ASP A 1012 -36.64 -22.04 -0.38
CA ASP A 1012 -35.90 -22.17 0.88
C ASP A 1012 -35.58 -20.83 1.55
N LEU A 1013 -35.71 -20.79 2.87
CA LEU A 1013 -35.18 -19.75 3.75
C LEU A 1013 -34.10 -20.36 4.64
N THR A 1014 -32.85 -20.00 4.43
CA THR A 1014 -31.69 -20.53 5.17
C THR A 1014 -30.99 -19.43 5.94
N ILE A 1015 -30.73 -19.68 7.24
CA ILE A 1015 -30.02 -18.78 8.14
C ILE A 1015 -28.96 -19.62 8.86
N THR A 1016 -27.69 -19.40 8.54
CA THR A 1016 -26.58 -20.25 9.01
C THR A 1016 -25.46 -19.40 9.61
N ALA A 1017 -25.06 -19.72 10.83
CA ALA A 1017 -23.86 -19.20 11.48
C ALA A 1017 -22.89 -20.36 11.77
N SER A 1018 -21.63 -20.26 11.37
CA SER A 1018 -20.61 -21.29 11.62
C SER A 1018 -19.29 -20.67 12.05
N ASP A 1019 -18.77 -21.11 13.19
CA ASP A 1019 -17.49 -20.65 13.71
C ASP A 1019 -16.55 -21.82 14.02
N LYS A 1020 -15.37 -21.83 13.40
CA LYS A 1020 -14.44 -22.95 13.44
C LYS A 1020 -13.03 -22.49 13.77
N THR A 1021 -12.42 -23.17 14.73
CA THR A 1021 -11.02 -22.94 15.13
C THR A 1021 -10.21 -24.23 15.09
N VAL A 1022 -9.04 -24.14 14.48
CA VAL A 1022 -7.97 -25.15 14.54
C VAL A 1022 -6.74 -24.50 15.16
N ALA A 1023 -6.34 -24.95 16.34
CA ALA A 1023 -5.16 -24.46 17.04
C ALA A 1023 -4.10 -25.55 17.15
N ILE A 1024 -2.90 -25.28 16.64
CA ILE A 1024 -1.77 -26.21 16.68
C ILE A 1024 -0.56 -25.52 17.31
N THR A 1025 -0.05 -26.06 18.42
CA THR A 1025 1.11 -25.49 19.11
C THR A 1025 2.14 -26.56 19.45
N GLY A 1026 3.41 -26.26 19.17
CA GLY A 1026 4.56 -27.10 19.49
C GLY A 1026 5.63 -26.29 20.20
N VAL A 1027 5.86 -26.56 21.49
CA VAL A 1027 6.78 -25.78 22.32
C VAL A 1027 7.88 -26.68 22.87
N ILE A 1028 9.13 -26.33 22.62
CA ILE A 1028 10.30 -27.11 23.02
C ILE A 1028 11.32 -26.21 23.71
N ALA A 1029 11.82 -26.62 24.88
CA ALA A 1029 12.98 -26.02 25.51
C ALA A 1029 14.03 -27.08 25.89
N GLY A 1030 15.27 -26.86 25.48
CA GLY A 1030 16.39 -27.77 25.70
C GLY A 1030 17.60 -27.07 26.31
N THR A 1031 18.24 -27.67 27.33
CA THR A 1031 19.50 -27.17 27.90
C THR A 1031 20.60 -28.24 28.00
N GLY A 1032 21.86 -27.84 27.77
CA GLY A 1032 23.04 -28.64 28.03
C GLY A 1032 24.09 -27.83 28.80
N GLY A 1033 24.21 -28.06 30.11
CA GLY A 1033 25.06 -27.27 31.02
C GLY A 1033 26.11 -28.12 31.74
N GLY A 1034 27.39 -27.73 31.73
CA GLY A 1034 28.45 -28.53 32.38
C GLY A 1034 28.28 -28.76 33.90
N ALA A 1035 27.56 -27.89 34.62
CA ALA A 1035 27.22 -28.06 36.04
C ALA A 1035 25.70 -27.97 36.33
N ALA A 1036 24.94 -27.02 35.75
CA ALA A 1036 23.49 -26.90 35.97
C ALA A 1036 22.68 -26.59 34.69
N GLY A 1037 21.47 -27.14 34.55
CA GLY A 1037 20.55 -26.87 33.43
C GLY A 1037 19.13 -26.61 33.91
N VAL A 1038 18.48 -25.54 33.43
CA VAL A 1038 17.09 -25.19 33.75
C VAL A 1038 16.28 -24.96 32.47
N ALA A 1039 15.21 -25.73 32.24
CA ALA A 1039 14.32 -25.56 31.08
C ALA A 1039 12.85 -25.38 31.51
N GLY A 1040 12.16 -24.38 30.95
CA GLY A 1040 10.75 -24.13 31.21
C GLY A 1040 9.94 -23.99 29.92
N VAL A 1041 8.78 -24.62 29.88
CA VAL A 1041 7.77 -24.49 28.81
C VAL A 1041 6.45 -24.05 29.43
N LEU A 1042 5.87 -22.98 28.89
CA LEU A 1042 4.48 -22.58 29.11
C LEU A 1042 3.76 -22.57 27.77
N ASP A 1043 2.65 -23.30 27.67
CA ASP A 1043 1.80 -23.31 26.49
C ASP A 1043 0.35 -23.11 26.92
N VAL A 1044 -0.26 -22.01 26.44
CA VAL A 1044 -1.60 -21.58 26.81
C VAL A 1044 -2.44 -21.45 25.54
N VAL A 1045 -3.53 -22.19 25.47
CA VAL A 1045 -4.54 -22.06 24.40
C VAL A 1045 -5.87 -21.68 25.05
N LEU A 1046 -6.34 -20.49 24.73
CA LEU A 1046 -7.63 -19.96 25.15
C LEU A 1046 -8.51 -19.79 23.90
N ILE A 1047 -9.64 -20.48 23.86
CA ILE A 1047 -10.59 -20.41 22.75
C ILE A 1047 -11.96 -20.04 23.29
N HIS A 1048 -12.57 -19.03 22.68
CA HIS A 1048 -13.96 -18.66 22.85
C HIS A 1048 -14.59 -18.53 21.46
N GLU A 1049 -15.44 -19.49 21.13
CA GLU A 1049 -16.23 -19.47 19.89
C GLU A 1049 -17.69 -19.17 20.19
N SER A 1050 -18.32 -18.41 19.29
CA SER A 1050 -19.74 -18.08 19.39
C SER A 1050 -20.38 -18.08 18.01
N ALA A 1051 -21.37 -18.96 17.84
CA ALA A 1051 -22.20 -19.01 16.64
C ALA A 1051 -23.68 -18.86 17.03
N GLU A 1052 -24.35 -17.82 16.52
CA GLU A 1052 -25.75 -17.53 16.80
C GLU A 1052 -26.56 -17.36 15.52
N ALA A 1053 -27.57 -18.20 15.30
CA ALA A 1053 -28.48 -18.10 14.17
C ALA A 1053 -29.93 -17.94 14.65
N PHE A 1054 -30.65 -16.90 14.19
CA PHE A 1054 -32.00 -16.68 14.70
C PHE A 1054 -32.99 -15.90 13.83
N ILE A 1055 -34.27 -16.08 14.15
CA ILE A 1055 -35.38 -15.24 13.69
C ILE A 1055 -35.87 -14.41 14.88
N ALA A 1056 -35.73 -13.09 14.82
CA ALA A 1056 -36.01 -12.19 15.94
C ALA A 1056 -37.50 -12.06 16.29
N ALA A 1057 -37.77 -11.43 17.42
CA ALA A 1057 -39.13 -11.29 17.95
C ALA A 1057 -40.02 -10.46 17.01
N GLY A 1058 -41.26 -10.94 16.81
CA GLY A 1058 -42.25 -10.30 15.93
C GLY A 1058 -41.94 -10.39 14.43
N ALA A 1059 -40.81 -10.97 14.03
CA ALA A 1059 -40.50 -11.22 12.61
C ALA A 1059 -41.53 -12.19 11.99
N ARG A 1060 -41.85 -11.96 10.73
CA ARG A 1060 -42.83 -12.75 9.95
C ARG A 1060 -42.12 -13.38 8.76
N THR A 1061 -41.83 -14.67 8.84
CA THR A 1061 -41.11 -15.40 7.80
C THR A 1061 -41.99 -16.46 7.15
N ASN A 1062 -41.84 -16.68 5.84
CA ASN A 1062 -42.52 -17.76 5.12
C ASN A 1062 -41.55 -18.38 4.11
N ALA A 1063 -41.54 -19.70 4.00
CA ALA A 1063 -40.76 -20.45 3.00
C ALA A 1063 -41.63 -21.55 2.38
N GLY A 1064 -41.55 -21.77 1.07
CA GLY A 1064 -42.34 -22.80 0.41
C GLY A 1064 -41.91 -24.23 0.74
N VAL A 1065 -40.60 -24.45 0.96
CA VAL A 1065 -39.99 -25.78 1.10
C VAL A 1065 -39.30 -25.92 2.45
N ASN A 1066 -38.23 -25.19 2.77
CA ASN A 1066 -37.59 -25.30 4.09
C ASN A 1066 -37.35 -23.94 4.75
N THR A 1067 -37.56 -23.87 6.06
CA THR A 1067 -36.98 -22.82 6.91
C THR A 1067 -35.89 -23.47 7.77
N LEU A 1068 -34.63 -23.16 7.51
CA LEU A 1068 -33.48 -23.66 8.26
C LEU A 1068 -32.85 -22.53 9.07
N VAL A 1069 -32.73 -22.72 10.38
CA VAL A 1069 -31.96 -21.88 11.30
C VAL A 1069 -30.88 -22.79 11.90
N SER A 1070 -29.62 -22.56 11.55
CA SER A 1070 -28.51 -23.45 11.90
C SER A 1070 -27.33 -22.69 12.51
N ALA A 1071 -26.88 -23.10 13.69
CA ALA A 1071 -25.66 -22.60 14.32
C ALA A 1071 -24.69 -23.78 14.54
N SER A 1072 -23.41 -23.62 14.18
CA SER A 1072 -22.39 -24.65 14.40
C SER A 1072 -21.07 -24.07 14.90
N THR A 1073 -20.45 -24.73 15.88
CA THR A 1073 -19.09 -24.42 16.35
C THR A 1073 -18.18 -25.65 16.26
N SER A 1074 -16.93 -25.49 15.83
CA SER A 1074 -15.96 -26.61 15.79
C SER A 1074 -14.58 -26.20 16.32
N ASP A 1075 -14.10 -26.91 17.35
CA ASP A 1075 -12.84 -26.63 18.03
C ASP A 1075 -11.87 -27.81 17.90
N ASN A 1076 -10.76 -27.64 17.18
CA ASN A 1076 -9.74 -28.68 17.02
C ASN A 1076 -8.39 -28.20 17.58
N ILE A 1077 -7.94 -28.79 18.67
CA ILE A 1077 -6.75 -28.34 19.41
C ILE A 1077 -5.70 -29.45 19.45
N PHE A 1078 -4.50 -29.16 18.97
CA PHE A 1078 -3.36 -30.08 18.99
C PHE A 1078 -2.16 -29.39 19.63
N THR A 1079 -1.81 -29.78 20.85
CA THR A 1079 -0.73 -29.13 21.59
C THR A 1079 0.34 -30.14 22.02
N ALA A 1080 1.62 -29.79 21.85
CA ALA A 1080 2.76 -30.55 22.38
C ALA A 1080 3.75 -29.63 23.10
N GLY A 1081 4.19 -30.00 24.30
CA GLY A 1081 5.11 -29.20 25.12
C GLY A 1081 6.17 -30.11 25.70
N ILE A 1082 7.43 -29.90 25.34
CA ILE A 1082 8.51 -30.83 25.66
C ILE A 1082 9.72 -30.08 26.24
N THR A 1083 10.17 -30.49 27.42
CA THR A 1083 11.43 -30.01 28.01
C THR A 1083 12.49 -31.10 28.09
N GLY A 1084 13.75 -30.73 27.85
CA GLY A 1084 14.91 -31.60 27.92
C GLY A 1084 16.11 -30.93 28.59
N SER A 1085 16.78 -31.55 29.55
CA SER A 1085 18.04 -31.01 30.10
C SER A 1085 19.10 -32.07 30.42
N GLY A 1086 20.37 -31.77 30.17
CA GLY A 1086 21.51 -32.57 30.63
C GLY A 1086 22.53 -31.73 31.40
N ALA A 1087 22.90 -32.14 32.62
CA ALA A 1087 23.86 -31.40 33.45
C ALA A 1087 24.86 -32.23 34.28
N GLY A 1088 26.05 -31.68 34.55
CA GLY A 1088 27.06 -32.36 35.38
C GLY A 1088 26.74 -32.44 36.88
N ALA A 1089 25.92 -31.53 37.42
CA ALA A 1089 25.49 -31.54 38.83
C ALA A 1089 23.97 -31.50 39.00
N ALA A 1090 23.26 -30.49 38.47
CA ALA A 1090 21.81 -30.32 38.71
C ALA A 1090 20.98 -30.00 37.45
N ALA A 1091 19.81 -30.63 37.31
CA ALA A 1091 18.86 -30.39 36.21
C ALA A 1091 17.48 -30.02 36.76
N VAL A 1092 16.84 -28.95 36.27
CA VAL A 1092 15.47 -28.54 36.65
C VAL A 1092 14.62 -28.28 35.42
N ASN A 1093 13.55 -29.05 35.21
CA ASN A 1093 12.65 -28.86 34.06
C ASN A 1093 11.18 -28.71 34.46
N GLY A 1094 10.41 -27.93 33.71
CA GLY A 1094 8.98 -27.77 33.95
C GLY A 1094 8.20 -27.54 32.67
N VAL A 1095 7.08 -28.26 32.53
CA VAL A 1095 6.07 -28.00 31.49
C VAL A 1095 4.75 -27.62 32.16
N ALA A 1096 4.18 -26.49 31.77
CA ALA A 1096 2.83 -26.10 32.13
C ALA A 1096 1.99 -25.91 30.85
N LYS A 1097 0.90 -26.66 30.75
CA LYS A 1097 -0.05 -26.65 29.64
C LYS A 1097 -1.41 -26.25 30.16
N ILE A 1098 -2.02 -25.25 29.53
CA ILE A 1098 -3.35 -24.75 29.88
C ILE A 1098 -4.19 -24.68 28.61
N ASN A 1099 -5.30 -25.42 28.57
CA ASN A 1099 -6.27 -25.36 27.47
C ASN A 1099 -7.64 -24.94 28.05
N VAL A 1100 -8.11 -23.74 27.74
CA VAL A 1100 -9.46 -23.28 28.13
C VAL A 1100 -10.28 -23.10 26.87
N VAL A 1101 -11.36 -23.85 26.75
CA VAL A 1101 -12.28 -23.80 25.61
C VAL A 1101 -13.67 -23.45 26.11
N LYS A 1102 -14.23 -22.40 25.54
CA LYS A 1102 -15.61 -22.00 25.73
C LYS A 1102 -16.32 -21.92 24.38
N SER A 1103 -17.43 -22.63 24.22
CA SER A 1103 -18.19 -22.62 22.97
C SER A 1103 -19.67 -22.33 23.24
N ASP A 1104 -20.20 -21.26 22.67
CA ASP A 1104 -21.59 -20.84 22.75
C ASP A 1104 -22.27 -21.02 21.36
N THR A 1105 -23.12 -22.05 21.22
CA THR A 1105 -23.78 -22.39 19.94
C THR A 1105 -25.29 -22.30 20.10
N ILE A 1106 -25.93 -21.29 19.50
CA ILE A 1106 -27.34 -21.00 19.76
C ILE A 1106 -28.11 -20.81 18.45
N ALA A 1107 -29.10 -21.66 18.21
CA ALA A 1107 -30.04 -21.54 17.10
C ALA A 1107 -31.47 -21.38 17.62
N TYR A 1108 -32.21 -20.35 17.19
CA TYR A 1108 -33.57 -20.16 17.70
C TYR A 1108 -34.54 -19.39 16.82
N ILE A 1109 -35.83 -19.64 17.09
CA ILE A 1109 -36.94 -18.78 16.66
C ILE A 1109 -37.40 -18.02 17.91
N ALA A 1110 -37.30 -16.70 17.92
CA ALA A 1110 -37.51 -15.89 19.12
C ALA A 1110 -38.99 -15.74 19.52
N ASP A 1111 -39.22 -15.12 20.67
CA ASP A 1111 -40.55 -14.88 21.23
C ASP A 1111 -41.45 -14.11 20.26
N ASN A 1112 -42.71 -14.53 20.13
CA ASN A 1112 -43.72 -13.92 19.25
C ASN A 1112 -43.36 -13.88 17.75
N ALA A 1113 -42.35 -14.63 17.28
CA ALA A 1113 -42.05 -14.76 15.85
C ALA A 1113 -43.13 -15.59 15.13
N TRP A 1114 -43.41 -15.27 13.87
CA TRP A 1114 -44.43 -15.92 13.04
C TRP A 1114 -43.77 -16.58 11.83
N VAL A 1115 -43.68 -17.90 11.84
CA VAL A 1115 -43.04 -18.70 10.78
C VAL A 1115 -44.10 -19.50 10.03
N ASN A 1116 -44.15 -19.35 8.70
CA ASN A 1116 -45.01 -20.09 7.77
C ASN A 1116 -46.53 -19.95 8.03
N GLN A 1117 -46.95 -18.78 8.50
CA GLN A 1117 -48.35 -18.49 8.79
C GLN A 1117 -49.15 -18.08 7.53
N ASN A 1118 -48.48 -17.73 6.44
CA ASN A 1118 -49.14 -17.30 5.21
C ASN A 1118 -49.53 -18.48 4.32
N VAL A 1119 -50.83 -18.63 4.05
CA VAL A 1119 -51.40 -19.70 3.21
C VAL A 1119 -50.87 -19.70 1.77
N ALA A 1120 -50.38 -18.56 1.26
CA ALA A 1120 -49.84 -18.45 -0.09
C ALA A 1120 -48.53 -19.25 -0.29
N TYR A 1121 -47.80 -19.53 0.79
CA TYR A 1121 -46.49 -20.22 0.75
C TYR A 1121 -46.57 -21.66 1.26
N GLN A 1122 -47.76 -22.20 1.54
CA GLN A 1122 -47.90 -23.53 2.10
C GLN A 1122 -47.84 -24.61 0.99
N THR A 1123 -46.69 -25.28 0.85
CA THR A 1123 -46.54 -26.44 -0.05
C THR A 1123 -46.46 -27.74 0.74
N ILE A 1124 -46.67 -28.89 0.09
CA ILE A 1124 -46.57 -30.22 0.75
C ILE A 1124 -45.17 -30.55 1.31
N ASN A 1125 -44.14 -29.84 0.86
CA ASN A 1125 -42.75 -30.09 1.27
C ASN A 1125 -42.28 -29.19 2.41
N GLN A 1126 -43.12 -28.24 2.86
CA GLN A 1126 -42.76 -27.20 3.84
C GLN A 1126 -42.32 -27.78 5.19
N SER A 1127 -41.05 -27.61 5.56
CA SER A 1127 -40.42 -28.04 6.82
C SER A 1127 -39.78 -26.86 7.58
N VAL A 1128 -39.64 -26.98 8.90
CA VAL A 1128 -38.90 -26.02 9.75
C VAL A 1128 -37.84 -26.76 10.56
N SER A 1129 -36.58 -26.32 10.50
CA SER A 1129 -35.46 -26.93 11.22
C SER A 1129 -34.70 -25.85 12.00
N VAL A 1130 -34.52 -26.07 13.30
CA VAL A 1130 -33.69 -25.26 14.21
C VAL A 1130 -32.60 -26.17 14.77
N LEU A 1131 -31.36 -25.97 14.33
CA LEU A 1131 -30.23 -26.89 14.58
C LEU A 1131 -29.07 -26.16 15.25
N ALA A 1132 -28.61 -26.66 16.38
CA ALA A 1132 -27.39 -26.20 17.05
C ALA A 1132 -26.41 -27.37 17.19
N ASP A 1133 -25.19 -27.24 16.68
CA ASP A 1133 -24.20 -28.30 16.63
C ASP A 1133 -22.82 -27.84 17.15
N SER A 1134 -22.23 -28.57 18.10
CA SER A 1134 -20.94 -28.19 18.69
C SER A 1134 -19.98 -29.36 18.78
N GLU A 1135 -18.87 -29.31 18.05
CA GLU A 1135 -17.84 -30.36 18.05
C GLU A 1135 -16.53 -29.85 18.67
N THR A 1136 -15.92 -30.62 19.56
CA THR A 1136 -14.59 -30.30 20.11
C THR A 1136 -13.68 -31.52 20.16
N TYR A 1137 -12.48 -31.39 19.59
CA TYR A 1137 -11.44 -32.40 19.60
C TYR A 1137 -10.14 -31.81 20.15
N ILE A 1138 -9.61 -32.36 21.25
CA ILE A 1138 -8.40 -31.87 21.93
C ILE A 1138 -7.40 -33.01 22.08
N VAL A 1139 -6.19 -32.82 21.58
CA VAL A 1139 -5.03 -33.69 21.81
C VAL A 1139 -3.92 -32.85 22.43
N THR A 1140 -3.58 -33.13 23.70
CA THR A 1140 -2.57 -32.38 24.45
C THR A 1140 -1.50 -33.30 25.02
N VAL A 1141 -0.22 -33.00 24.75
CA VAL A 1141 0.94 -33.75 25.24
C VAL A 1141 1.87 -32.84 26.03
N ALA A 1142 2.15 -33.22 27.28
CA ALA A 1142 3.13 -32.58 28.15
C ALA A 1142 4.21 -33.59 28.51
N GLY A 1143 5.45 -33.33 28.07
CA GLY A 1143 6.58 -34.22 28.26
C GLY A 1143 7.76 -33.52 28.90
N SER A 1144 8.31 -34.05 29.99
CA SER A 1144 9.56 -33.52 30.55
C SER A 1144 10.60 -34.60 30.77
N GLY A 1145 11.84 -34.37 30.33
CA GLY A 1145 12.93 -35.33 30.48
C GLY A 1145 14.23 -34.67 30.92
N GLY A 1146 15.01 -35.29 31.81
CA GLY A 1146 16.31 -34.72 32.19
C GLY A 1146 17.28 -35.67 32.90
N GLY A 1147 18.57 -35.37 32.80
CA GLY A 1147 19.66 -36.17 33.38
C GLY A 1147 20.71 -35.31 34.10
N ALA A 1148 21.11 -35.65 35.34
CA ALA A 1148 22.14 -34.91 36.09
C ALA A 1148 23.14 -35.77 36.88
N GLY A 1149 24.36 -35.29 37.09
CA GLY A 1149 25.37 -36.01 37.89
C GLY A 1149 25.08 -36.08 39.40
N ALA A 1150 24.31 -35.14 39.98
CA ALA A 1150 23.90 -35.17 41.39
C ALA A 1150 22.38 -35.17 41.56
N ALA A 1151 21.65 -34.15 41.10
CA ALA A 1151 20.20 -34.03 41.34
C ALA A 1151 19.39 -33.61 40.10
N ALA A 1152 18.26 -34.24 39.85
CA ALA A 1152 17.32 -33.84 38.79
C ALA A 1152 15.93 -33.61 39.39
N VAL A 1153 15.31 -32.47 39.08
CA VAL A 1153 13.96 -32.11 39.54
C VAL A 1153 13.12 -31.70 38.36
N GLY A 1154 11.84 -32.06 38.33
CA GLY A 1154 10.92 -31.35 37.47
C GLY A 1154 9.54 -31.96 37.37
N GLY A 1155 8.76 -31.55 36.38
CA GLY A 1155 7.38 -32.00 36.29
C GLY A 1155 6.64 -31.47 35.08
N ALA A 1156 5.52 -32.10 34.78
CA ALA A 1156 4.61 -31.69 33.73
C ALA A 1156 3.19 -31.51 34.28
N ALA A 1157 2.58 -30.36 34.03
CA ALA A 1157 1.20 -30.05 34.36
C ALA A 1157 0.38 -29.86 33.09
N ASN A 1158 -0.76 -30.53 33.00
CA ASN A 1158 -1.71 -30.41 31.90
C ASN A 1158 -3.10 -30.09 32.46
N VAL A 1159 -3.54 -28.84 32.29
CA VAL A 1159 -4.80 -28.32 32.81
C VAL A 1159 -5.74 -28.02 31.65
N GLY A 1160 -6.96 -28.52 31.72
CA GLY A 1160 -8.00 -28.22 30.73
C GLY A 1160 -9.33 -27.81 31.37
N VAL A 1161 -9.98 -26.82 30.79
CA VAL A 1161 -11.36 -26.43 31.12
C VAL A 1161 -12.15 -26.37 29.82
N LEU A 1162 -13.21 -27.17 29.72
CA LEU A 1162 -14.13 -27.18 28.59
C LEU A 1162 -15.52 -26.76 29.09
N THR A 1163 -16.03 -25.64 28.58
CA THR A 1163 -17.38 -25.15 28.88
C THR A 1163 -18.17 -25.00 27.59
N LYS A 1164 -19.28 -25.72 27.47
CA LYS A 1164 -20.14 -25.65 26.28
C LYS A 1164 -21.56 -25.29 26.62
N ASN A 1165 -22.18 -24.53 25.74
CA ASN A 1165 -23.58 -24.13 25.83
C ASN A 1165 -24.22 -24.21 24.44
N THR A 1166 -24.82 -25.36 24.15
CA THR A 1166 -25.45 -25.68 22.86
C THR A 1166 -26.96 -25.66 23.02
N LYS A 1167 -27.64 -24.72 22.35
CA LYS A 1167 -29.08 -24.47 22.53
C LYS A 1167 -29.81 -24.38 21.19
N ALA A 1168 -30.86 -25.18 21.03
CA ALA A 1168 -31.82 -25.06 19.93
C ALA A 1168 -33.23 -24.85 20.48
N TYR A 1169 -33.94 -23.78 20.14
CA TYR A 1169 -35.28 -23.58 20.69
C TYR A 1169 -36.27 -22.77 19.85
N ILE A 1170 -37.55 -22.95 20.15
CA ILE A 1170 -38.66 -22.10 19.70
C ILE A 1170 -39.18 -21.33 20.92
N GLY A 1171 -39.15 -20.00 20.85
CA GLY A 1171 -39.42 -19.07 21.96
C GLY A 1171 -40.90 -18.91 22.31
N LYS A 1172 -41.18 -18.12 23.35
CA LYS A 1172 -42.52 -17.96 23.94
C LYS A 1172 -43.49 -17.32 22.97
N ASN A 1173 -44.70 -17.85 22.91
CA ASN A 1173 -45.77 -17.37 22.02
C ASN A 1173 -45.39 -17.30 20.53
N ALA A 1174 -44.31 -17.97 20.09
CA ALA A 1174 -43.98 -18.08 18.68
C ALA A 1174 -45.02 -18.97 17.97
N LEU A 1175 -45.34 -18.63 16.72
CA LEU A 1175 -46.26 -19.39 15.87
C LEU A 1175 -45.46 -20.02 14.75
N VAL A 1176 -45.30 -21.34 14.75
CA VAL A 1176 -44.49 -22.07 13.77
C VAL A 1176 -45.35 -23.15 13.11
N SER A 1177 -45.45 -23.10 11.78
CA SER A 1177 -46.23 -24.07 10.99
C SER A 1177 -45.38 -24.79 9.94
N ALA A 1178 -45.67 -26.07 9.68
CA ALA A 1178 -45.04 -26.85 8.63
C ALA A 1178 -46.03 -27.89 8.06
N ARG A 1179 -45.92 -28.17 6.76
CA ARG A 1179 -46.72 -29.23 6.10
C ARG A 1179 -46.03 -30.60 6.12
N LYS A 1180 -44.74 -30.63 6.43
CA LYS A 1180 -43.94 -31.84 6.59
C LYS A 1180 -43.39 -31.90 8.01
N ASP A 1181 -42.11 -31.62 8.25
CA ASP A 1181 -41.49 -31.86 9.55
C ASP A 1181 -41.10 -30.56 10.27
N ILE A 1182 -41.15 -30.57 11.61
CA ILE A 1182 -40.57 -29.54 12.47
C ILE A 1182 -39.48 -30.21 13.32
N VAL A 1183 -38.24 -29.73 13.23
CA VAL A 1183 -37.08 -30.29 13.93
C VAL A 1183 -36.42 -29.21 14.78
N VAL A 1184 -36.22 -29.50 16.06
CA VAL A 1184 -35.42 -28.69 17.00
C VAL A 1184 -34.35 -29.61 17.58
N SER A 1185 -33.09 -29.46 17.17
CA SER A 1185 -32.00 -30.36 17.58
C SER A 1185 -30.81 -29.59 18.12
N ALA A 1186 -30.32 -29.99 19.29
CA ALA A 1186 -29.05 -29.54 19.86
C ALA A 1186 -28.13 -30.75 20.03
N GLU A 1187 -26.95 -30.73 19.40
CA GLU A 1187 -25.99 -31.84 19.41
C GLU A 1187 -24.60 -31.32 19.84
N SER A 1188 -23.97 -32.00 20.80
CA SER A 1188 -22.65 -31.65 21.32
C SER A 1188 -21.77 -32.91 21.40
N THR A 1189 -20.57 -32.84 20.82
CA THR A 1189 -19.58 -33.93 20.87
C THR A 1189 -18.22 -33.43 21.35
N GLU A 1190 -17.59 -34.17 22.26
CA GLU A 1190 -16.30 -33.83 22.84
C GLU A 1190 -15.38 -35.05 22.93
N LEU A 1191 -14.17 -34.94 22.38
CA LEU A 1191 -13.13 -35.95 22.52
C LEU A 1191 -11.82 -35.31 22.97
N LEU A 1192 -11.37 -35.66 24.18
CA LEU A 1192 -10.13 -35.18 24.76
C LEU A 1192 -9.14 -36.34 24.99
N VAL A 1193 -7.94 -36.23 24.45
CA VAL A 1193 -6.81 -37.13 24.68
C VAL A 1193 -5.65 -36.34 25.30
N ALA A 1194 -5.31 -36.65 26.54
CA ALA A 1194 -4.23 -36.02 27.28
C ALA A 1194 -3.15 -37.02 27.68
N VAL A 1195 -1.89 -36.66 27.44
CA VAL A 1195 -0.72 -37.44 27.85
C VAL A 1195 0.25 -36.54 28.61
N THR A 1196 0.52 -36.87 29.86
CA THR A 1196 1.47 -36.16 30.74
C THR A 1196 2.53 -37.13 31.21
N ILE A 1197 3.79 -36.93 30.80
CA ILE A 1197 4.89 -37.86 31.09
C ILE A 1197 6.13 -37.11 31.57
N SER A 1198 6.73 -37.59 32.66
CA SER A 1198 8.06 -37.15 33.08
C SER A 1198 9.06 -38.29 33.27
N ILE A 1199 10.31 -38.10 32.82
CA ILE A 1199 11.40 -39.08 32.97
C ILE A 1199 12.70 -38.41 33.45
N TYR A 1200 13.18 -38.74 34.65
CA TYR A 1200 14.39 -38.13 35.21
C TYR A 1200 15.44 -39.13 35.70
N GLY A 1201 16.72 -38.85 35.39
CA GLY A 1201 17.88 -39.63 35.81
C GLY A 1201 18.90 -38.81 36.62
N ALA A 1202 19.36 -39.29 37.79
CA ALA A 1202 20.39 -38.56 38.56
C ALA A 1202 21.40 -39.44 39.32
N GLY A 1203 22.64 -38.96 39.51
CA GLY A 1203 23.64 -39.70 40.30
C GLY A 1203 23.32 -39.84 41.80
N ALA A 1204 22.60 -38.87 42.40
CA ALA A 1204 22.15 -38.93 43.80
C ALA A 1204 20.62 -38.96 43.92
N ALA A 1205 19.91 -37.89 43.50
CA ALA A 1205 18.46 -37.77 43.73
C ALA A 1205 17.67 -37.31 42.50
N ALA A 1206 16.58 -38.01 42.16
CA ALA A 1206 15.66 -37.62 41.09
C ALA A 1206 14.23 -37.43 41.66
N VAL A 1207 13.65 -36.24 41.47
CA VAL A 1207 12.30 -35.91 41.94
C VAL A 1207 11.45 -35.44 40.77
N SER A 1208 10.26 -36.01 40.57
CA SER A 1208 9.29 -35.41 39.67
C SER A 1208 7.84 -35.50 40.11
N GLY A 1209 7.06 -34.54 39.61
CA GLY A 1209 5.63 -34.45 39.86
C GLY A 1209 4.89 -34.15 38.57
N ASP A 1210 3.96 -35.03 38.19
CA ASP A 1210 3.08 -34.82 37.05
C ASP A 1210 1.64 -34.66 37.51
N MET A 1211 0.90 -33.76 36.85
CA MET A 1211 -0.50 -33.47 37.16
C MET A 1211 -1.30 -33.34 35.87
N ALA A 1212 -2.46 -33.98 35.79
CA ALA A 1212 -3.43 -33.74 34.74
C ALA A 1212 -4.83 -33.49 35.31
N THR A 1213 -5.40 -32.30 35.07
CA THR A 1213 -6.73 -31.94 35.59
C THR A 1213 -7.61 -31.40 34.47
N PHE A 1214 -8.78 -32.01 34.25
CA PHE A 1214 -9.74 -31.60 33.23
C PHE A 1214 -11.12 -31.38 33.84
N THR A 1215 -11.72 -30.21 33.58
CA THR A 1215 -13.08 -29.87 34.02
C THR A 1215 -13.98 -29.72 32.80
N PHE A 1216 -15.13 -30.42 32.82
CA PHE A 1216 -16.16 -30.35 31.77
C PHE A 1216 -17.43 -29.73 32.35
N ALA A 1217 -17.94 -28.70 31.67
CA ALA A 1217 -19.20 -28.03 31.99
C ALA A 1217 -20.01 -27.84 30.71
N ASN A 1218 -20.67 -28.90 30.26
CA ASN A 1218 -21.45 -28.93 29.02
C ASN A 1218 -22.94 -28.76 29.32
N PHE A 1219 -23.61 -27.93 28.54
CA PHE A 1219 -25.03 -27.65 28.66
C PHE A 1219 -25.70 -27.72 27.28
N THR A 1220 -26.33 -28.86 27.00
CA THR A 1220 -27.02 -29.11 25.73
C THR A 1220 -28.53 -29.13 25.92
N GLN A 1221 -29.26 -28.23 25.25
CA GLN A 1221 -30.72 -28.10 25.40
C GLN A 1221 -31.43 -27.92 24.07
N ALA A 1222 -32.52 -28.68 23.90
CA ALA A 1222 -33.50 -28.45 22.85
C ALA A 1222 -34.91 -28.35 23.46
N TYR A 1223 -35.66 -27.28 23.17
CA TYR A 1223 -37.01 -27.10 23.72
C TYR A 1223 -37.94 -26.22 22.88
N ILE A 1224 -39.22 -26.33 23.16
CA ILE A 1224 -40.29 -25.44 22.68
C ILE A 1224 -40.85 -24.75 23.94
N ASP A 1225 -40.79 -23.42 24.02
CA ASP A 1225 -41.10 -22.66 25.23
C ASP A 1225 -42.62 -22.45 25.44
N THR A 1226 -42.96 -21.91 26.60
CA THR A 1226 -44.30 -21.67 27.08
C THR A 1226 -45.11 -20.81 26.12
N GLY A 1227 -46.28 -21.31 25.72
CA GLY A 1227 -47.21 -20.57 24.85
C GLY A 1227 -46.88 -20.61 23.36
N ALA A 1228 -45.76 -21.21 22.95
CA ALA A 1228 -45.48 -21.45 21.53
C ALA A 1228 -46.53 -22.38 20.91
N VAL A 1229 -46.98 -22.07 19.69
CA VAL A 1229 -47.89 -22.91 18.89
C VAL A 1229 -47.09 -23.50 17.73
N VAL A 1230 -46.97 -24.82 17.73
CA VAL A 1230 -46.22 -25.58 16.71
C VAL A 1230 -47.21 -26.51 16.00
N ASP A 1231 -47.48 -26.26 14.72
CA ASP A 1231 -48.43 -27.00 13.90
C ASP A 1231 -47.69 -27.73 12.76
N SER A 1232 -47.69 -29.06 12.78
CA SER A 1232 -46.99 -29.91 11.82
C SER A 1232 -47.91 -31.00 11.27
N TYR A 1233 -47.96 -31.17 9.95
CA TYR A 1233 -48.72 -32.25 9.30
C TYR A 1233 -47.90 -33.56 9.20
N GLY A 1234 -46.59 -33.52 9.41
CA GLY A 1234 -45.70 -34.66 9.55
C GLY A 1234 -45.22 -34.81 10.98
N ASN A 1235 -43.90 -34.83 11.21
CA ASN A 1235 -43.34 -35.07 12.55
C ASN A 1235 -42.93 -33.77 13.26
N VAL A 1236 -42.90 -33.83 14.60
CA VAL A 1236 -42.22 -32.84 15.44
C VAL A 1236 -41.13 -33.57 16.22
N LYS A 1237 -39.86 -33.26 15.96
CA LYS A 1237 -38.69 -33.81 16.66
C LYS A 1237 -38.07 -32.72 17.53
N VAL A 1238 -37.93 -33.00 18.83
CA VAL A 1238 -37.11 -32.19 19.75
C VAL A 1238 -36.06 -33.13 20.36
N SER A 1239 -34.77 -32.85 20.12
CA SER A 1239 -33.67 -33.71 20.58
C SER A 1239 -32.50 -32.91 21.12
N ALA A 1240 -31.97 -33.34 22.27
CA ALA A 1240 -30.70 -32.89 22.81
C ALA A 1240 -29.79 -34.12 22.99
N LEU A 1241 -28.60 -34.11 22.36
CA LEU A 1241 -27.62 -35.19 22.43
C LEU A 1241 -26.26 -34.62 22.85
N ASP A 1242 -25.64 -35.23 23.84
CA ASP A 1242 -24.36 -34.80 24.42
C ASP A 1242 -23.49 -36.06 24.61
N ASP A 1243 -22.32 -36.11 23.96
CA ASP A 1243 -21.38 -37.23 24.01
C ASP A 1243 -19.94 -36.74 24.27
N SER A 1244 -19.44 -36.98 25.47
CA SER A 1244 -18.08 -36.59 25.89
C SER A 1244 -17.21 -37.79 26.26
N LEU A 1245 -16.00 -37.86 25.69
CA LEU A 1245 -14.98 -38.86 25.99
C LEU A 1245 -13.65 -38.21 26.44
N LEU A 1246 -13.17 -38.60 27.62
CA LEU A 1246 -11.85 -38.22 28.14
C LEU A 1246 -10.94 -39.46 28.23
N ILE A 1247 -9.76 -39.36 27.62
CA ILE A 1247 -8.65 -40.30 27.79
C ILE A 1247 -7.47 -39.52 28.37
N SER A 1248 -7.11 -39.78 29.63
CA SER A 1248 -5.97 -39.14 30.29
C SER A 1248 -4.95 -40.19 30.74
N ILE A 1249 -3.68 -39.97 30.42
CA ILE A 1249 -2.55 -40.81 30.82
C ILE A 1249 -1.54 -39.93 31.55
N VAL A 1250 -1.26 -40.25 32.82
CA VAL A 1250 -0.22 -39.58 33.62
C VAL A 1250 0.81 -40.63 34.03
N ALA A 1251 2.09 -40.40 33.71
CA ALA A 1251 3.16 -41.36 34.00
C ALA A 1251 4.48 -40.70 34.40
N VAL A 1252 5.05 -41.17 35.51
CA VAL A 1252 6.33 -40.70 36.04
C VAL A 1252 7.36 -41.84 36.01
N GLY A 1253 8.57 -41.57 35.53
CA GLY A 1253 9.70 -42.51 35.53
C GLY A 1253 10.99 -41.90 36.06
N ASN A 1254 11.38 -42.23 37.30
CA ASN A 1254 12.59 -41.68 37.93
C ASN A 1254 13.64 -42.76 38.22
N GLY A 1255 14.91 -42.47 37.96
CA GLY A 1255 16.06 -43.34 38.26
C GLY A 1255 17.19 -42.56 38.92
N ALA A 1256 17.65 -43.00 40.09
CA ALA A 1256 18.77 -42.33 40.78
C ALA A 1256 19.67 -43.29 41.57
N GLY A 1257 20.92 -42.86 41.85
CA GLY A 1257 21.90 -43.64 42.61
C GLY A 1257 21.64 -43.72 44.13
N ALA A 1258 20.89 -42.76 44.71
CA ALA A 1258 20.55 -42.78 46.14
C ALA A 1258 19.03 -42.73 46.43
N ALA A 1259 18.27 -41.80 45.84
CA ALA A 1259 16.82 -41.66 46.08
C ALA A 1259 16.04 -41.17 44.85
N ALA A 1260 14.94 -41.85 44.51
CA ALA A 1260 14.02 -41.45 43.46
C ALA A 1260 12.61 -41.29 44.03
N VAL A 1261 11.98 -40.12 43.83
CA VAL A 1261 10.61 -39.82 44.31
C VAL A 1261 9.78 -39.32 43.13
N GLY A 1262 8.65 -39.95 42.86
CA GLY A 1262 7.74 -39.57 41.78
C GLY A 1262 6.32 -39.46 42.31
N GLY A 1263 5.58 -38.45 41.88
CA GLY A 1263 4.15 -38.29 42.16
C GLY A 1263 3.37 -38.03 40.88
N ALA A 1264 2.28 -38.77 40.66
CA ALA A 1264 1.34 -38.56 39.57
C ALA A 1264 -0.05 -38.27 40.16
N LEU A 1265 -0.69 -37.18 39.72
CA LEU A 1265 -2.04 -36.77 40.13
C LEU A 1265 -2.98 -36.69 38.92
#